data_AF-A0A358N2I1-F1
#
_entry.id   AF-A0A358N2I1-F1
#
_cell.length_a   1.000
_cell.length_b   1.000
_cell.length_c   1.000
_cell.angle_alpha   90.00
_cell.angle_beta   90.00
_cell.angle_gamma   90.00
#
_symmetry.space_group_name_H-M   'P 1'
#
loop_
_entity.id
_entity.type
_entity.pdbx_description
1 polymer ?
#
loop_
_entity_poly.entity_id
_entity_poly.type
_entity_poly.pdbx_seq_one_letter_code
_entity_poly.pdbx_strand_id
1 'polypeptide(L)'
;SLSTNDTTPLLTGAVNDNAAVVTVSVGGQSGQAVNNQNGTWSFEVAAALAEGVYDVSVTAVDPASNSASDSTTNELEIDLTSPVVGVDSLVTNDTTPELTGTVDDSTATVSVTVGGQTLSATNNGNGTWVLADGSLSALAEGTFDVSVTAEDAVGNQGSDVTADELIIDVTSPVVSVNALSTNDSTPALGGTVDDSAAAVSVTVGGQTLAATNHGDGTWVLADDSLTSLADGTYDVVVSAVDAAGNVGVDSTSDELVVDATVPVVTVDFLVTDDTTPALSGTVDDPTATLSLVIGGQSRVGVNNGDGTWVLADDSLLPFPDGTYDVIASATDSFGNVGVDATVDELVIDTSTRLDFGRGDSPVASGYVGFGTQLYDADRGMGWVSNAKMFARDDGGEDALLRDYVIFPSNRTFLLDVPSGDYEVTLSVGGRNVAVTLEGVQVDTVSRGGTRTYPVSVVDGQLTLSLQASNKNTRVNRLEVRKLGSQVMVDAPAEPILALEGDDSLQYYGYLAEDTTGESSVAVVADDQSELSVDGVNFDSSVTVTFDETNGTTPQEITVRAIDDTVVEGAHTSTITHAITASEDPVNFPTSLEIDDLVVTVLDNDGINFVANYHDDPNEGFFDPALGQQRRDAMEAALDVWESSLVASYAGETIYVDAEMNPQAAGVLGSASPLSYWIVNGEGGAGAALANHRVGQDLLGTEDEIGITLNSDFGSWYYGTDGETPSNAWDFMTVVIHEIGHGLNFFSGILTDGSTAWNDGVWGIYESFLELGDGTNLTEMASDAERAAAIISGDLFWGGEHATAANSGNRVRIYAPNPYEQGSSVSHVDQATYAGVAVMTPAMVNGVAIHVPNALELGMMKDMGWTITAGGGSSSSSGGQGGNSATAGSFHGDDGGHAMNASGFDDVQSDLVILGDRDLRSIWDDETILHPVFKDLNPASMLATET
;
A
#
# COMPACT_ATOMS: atom_id res chain seq x y z
N SER A 1 27.09 76.72 -20.02
CA SER A 1 27.35 75.42 -19.39
C SER A 1 27.78 74.43 -20.45
N LEU A 2 28.64 73.48 -20.08
CA LEU A 2 29.14 72.35 -20.85
C LEU A 2 29.01 71.12 -19.93
N SER A 3 28.36 70.07 -20.39
CA SER A 3 28.41 68.75 -19.76
C SER A 3 29.13 67.81 -20.72
N THR A 4 30.08 67.02 -20.22
CA THR A 4 30.97 66.20 -21.05
C THR A 4 31.65 65.10 -20.23
N ASN A 5 31.99 64.00 -20.89
CA ASN A 5 32.87 62.96 -20.34
C ASN A 5 34.36 63.18 -20.65
N ASP A 6 34.71 64.27 -21.32
CA ASP A 6 36.11 64.66 -21.51
C ASP A 6 36.64 65.30 -20.23
N THR A 7 37.54 64.59 -19.52
CA THR A 7 38.17 65.08 -18.29
C THR A 7 39.11 66.28 -18.49
N THR A 8 39.43 66.63 -19.74
CA THR A 8 40.31 67.76 -20.12
C THR A 8 39.64 68.68 -21.15
N PRO A 9 38.45 69.21 -20.86
CA PRO A 9 37.64 69.84 -21.88
C PRO A 9 38.24 71.18 -22.32
N LEU A 10 37.97 71.55 -23.58
CA LEU A 10 38.25 72.89 -24.06
C LEU A 10 37.13 73.85 -23.63
N LEU A 11 37.43 74.73 -22.68
CA LEU A 11 36.50 75.78 -22.26
C LEU A 11 36.57 76.95 -23.23
N THR A 12 35.42 77.49 -23.60
CA THR A 12 35.32 78.67 -24.47
C THR A 12 34.33 79.68 -23.91
N GLY A 13 34.52 80.96 -24.27
CA GLY A 13 33.58 82.01 -23.91
C GLY A 13 33.82 83.29 -24.68
N ALA A 14 33.09 84.35 -24.31
CA ALA A 14 33.17 85.65 -24.98
C ALA A 14 34.06 86.63 -24.20
N VAL A 15 34.78 87.49 -24.93
CA VAL A 15 35.47 88.65 -24.38
C VAL A 15 35.34 89.80 -25.38
N ASN A 16 34.89 90.97 -24.92
CA ASN A 16 34.58 92.09 -25.81
C ASN A 16 35.79 92.99 -26.13
N ASP A 17 36.95 92.71 -25.54
CA ASP A 17 38.23 93.37 -25.84
C ASP A 17 39.27 92.34 -26.31
N ASN A 18 39.72 92.50 -27.56
CA ASN A 18 40.73 91.65 -28.20
C ASN A 18 42.14 91.83 -27.61
N ALA A 19 42.37 92.87 -26.82
CA ALA A 19 43.64 93.11 -26.13
C ALA A 19 43.61 92.74 -24.63
N ALA A 20 42.46 92.28 -24.13
CA ALA A 20 42.34 91.89 -22.73
C ALA A 20 43.08 90.58 -22.43
N VAL A 21 43.73 90.54 -21.27
CA VAL A 21 44.29 89.32 -20.69
C VAL A 21 43.16 88.59 -19.98
N VAL A 22 42.82 87.39 -20.44
CA VAL A 22 41.79 86.53 -19.84
C VAL A 22 42.46 85.49 -18.96
N THR A 23 42.04 85.40 -17.70
CA THR A 23 42.47 84.38 -16.74
C THR A 23 41.27 83.52 -16.39
N VAL A 24 41.42 82.20 -16.52
CA VAL A 24 40.38 81.21 -16.22
C VAL A 24 40.86 80.36 -15.04
N SER A 25 39.93 80.00 -14.15
CA SER A 25 40.16 79.08 -13.05
C SER A 25 39.00 78.09 -12.94
N VAL A 26 39.31 76.80 -12.86
CA VAL A 26 38.35 75.68 -12.79
C VAL A 26 38.99 74.51 -12.04
N GLY A 27 38.28 73.88 -11.11
CA GLY A 27 38.75 72.66 -10.41
C GLY A 27 40.10 72.79 -9.69
N GLY A 28 40.45 73.98 -9.18
CA GLY A 28 41.74 74.25 -8.55
C GLY A 28 42.91 74.53 -9.51
N GLN A 29 42.66 74.46 -10.83
CA GLN A 29 43.60 74.86 -11.87
C GLN A 29 43.33 76.32 -12.27
N SER A 30 44.39 77.09 -12.54
CA SER A 30 44.28 78.48 -13.04
C SER A 30 45.35 78.78 -14.09
N GLY A 31 44.97 79.48 -15.15
CA GLY A 31 45.90 79.91 -16.20
C GLY A 31 45.37 81.03 -17.08
N GLN A 32 46.23 81.53 -17.98
CA GLN A 32 45.82 82.48 -19.01
C GLN A 32 45.13 81.75 -20.16
N ALA A 33 43.93 82.19 -20.51
CA ALA A 33 43.23 81.73 -21.70
C ALA A 33 43.77 82.43 -22.96
N VAL A 34 43.61 81.78 -24.11
CA VAL A 34 43.93 82.38 -25.41
C VAL A 34 42.80 83.32 -25.78
N ASN A 35 43.10 84.62 -25.95
CA ASN A 35 42.18 85.57 -26.56
C ASN A 35 42.26 85.42 -28.09
N ASN A 36 41.19 84.93 -28.70
CA ASN A 36 41.16 84.57 -30.12
C ASN A 36 41.05 85.78 -31.05
N GLN A 37 41.03 87.00 -30.51
CA GLN A 37 40.95 88.27 -31.25
C GLN A 37 39.71 88.38 -32.17
N ASN A 38 38.68 87.59 -31.92
CA ASN A 38 37.42 87.56 -32.66
C ASN A 38 36.21 87.73 -31.73
N GLY A 39 36.44 88.26 -30.53
CA GLY A 39 35.41 88.36 -29.49
C GLY A 39 35.25 87.11 -28.62
N THR A 40 36.10 86.09 -28.77
CA THR A 40 36.07 84.86 -27.97
C THR A 40 37.41 84.56 -27.31
N TRP A 41 37.37 83.72 -26.28
CA TRP A 41 38.55 83.12 -25.66
C TRP A 41 38.41 81.60 -25.59
N SER A 42 39.55 80.90 -25.47
CA SER A 42 39.61 79.46 -25.26
C SER A 42 40.65 79.10 -24.20
N PHE A 43 40.33 78.13 -23.35
CA PHE A 43 41.18 77.64 -22.27
C PHE A 43 41.15 76.11 -22.24
N GLU A 44 42.31 75.50 -22.42
CA GLU A 44 42.48 74.05 -22.34
C GLU A 44 42.75 73.66 -20.88
N VAL A 45 41.94 72.76 -20.34
CA VAL A 45 42.13 72.24 -18.98
C VAL A 45 43.31 71.27 -18.98
N ALA A 46 44.39 71.63 -18.28
CA ALA A 46 45.68 70.97 -18.45
C ALA A 46 45.82 69.64 -17.68
N ALA A 47 45.05 69.44 -16.62
CA ALA A 47 45.00 68.17 -15.90
C ALA A 47 43.57 67.65 -15.79
N ALA A 48 43.42 66.33 -15.82
CA ALA A 48 42.12 65.66 -15.74
C ALA A 48 41.34 66.13 -14.50
N LEU A 49 40.11 66.55 -14.72
CA LEU A 49 39.11 66.80 -13.69
C LEU A 49 38.44 65.48 -13.31
N ALA A 50 38.05 65.37 -12.03
CA ALA A 50 37.28 64.23 -11.56
C ALA A 50 35.79 64.42 -11.92
N GLU A 51 35.00 63.40 -11.68
CA GLU A 51 33.53 63.48 -11.72
C GLU A 51 33.03 64.69 -10.90
N GLY A 52 32.08 65.42 -11.47
CA GLY A 52 31.30 66.42 -10.74
C GLY A 52 31.14 67.76 -11.45
N VAL A 53 30.49 68.67 -10.71
CA VAL A 53 30.13 70.00 -11.19
C VAL A 53 31.16 71.03 -10.71
N TYR A 54 31.63 71.84 -11.66
CA TYR A 54 32.69 72.83 -11.48
C TYR A 54 32.20 74.24 -11.87
N ASP A 55 32.52 75.20 -11.01
CA ASP A 55 32.47 76.62 -11.35
C ASP A 55 33.62 76.99 -12.30
N VAL A 56 33.33 77.78 -13.34
CA VAL A 56 34.35 78.32 -14.24
C VAL A 56 34.49 79.81 -13.99
N SER A 57 35.51 80.19 -13.23
CA SER A 57 35.80 81.60 -12.92
C SER A 57 36.64 82.24 -14.01
N VAL A 58 36.13 83.30 -14.64
CA VAL A 58 36.81 84.03 -15.72
C VAL A 58 37.01 85.48 -15.32
N THR A 59 38.23 86.01 -15.44
CA THR A 59 38.53 87.42 -15.26
C THR A 59 39.24 87.95 -16.50
N ALA A 60 38.74 89.05 -17.07
CA ALA A 60 39.38 89.76 -18.18
C ALA A 60 39.86 91.12 -17.70
N VAL A 61 41.11 91.48 -18.02
CA VAL A 61 41.71 92.78 -17.69
C VAL A 61 42.22 93.44 -18.97
N ASP A 62 41.73 94.65 -19.26
CA ASP A 62 42.15 95.42 -20.44
C ASP A 62 43.51 96.13 -20.23
N PRO A 63 44.14 96.66 -21.29
CA PRO A 63 45.41 97.41 -21.16
C PRO A 63 45.30 98.71 -20.34
N ALA A 64 44.09 99.22 -20.10
CA ALA A 64 43.82 100.38 -19.26
C ALA A 64 43.56 99.99 -17.79
N SER A 65 43.73 98.72 -17.44
CA SER A 65 43.51 98.13 -16.12
C SER A 65 42.05 98.12 -15.64
N ASN A 66 41.07 98.22 -16.55
CA ASN A 66 39.69 97.90 -16.22
C ASN A 66 39.53 96.37 -16.18
N SER A 67 38.76 95.85 -15.22
CA SER A 67 38.51 94.42 -15.07
C SER A 67 37.03 94.09 -15.17
N ALA A 68 36.73 92.94 -15.76
CA ALA A 68 35.41 92.31 -15.73
C ALA A 68 35.59 90.85 -15.29
N SER A 69 34.60 90.31 -14.60
CA SER A 69 34.56 88.91 -14.19
C SER A 69 33.24 88.28 -14.59
N ASP A 70 33.30 87.01 -14.93
CA ASP A 70 32.10 86.18 -15.01
C ASP A 70 31.66 85.78 -13.59
N SER A 71 30.35 85.72 -13.38
CA SER A 71 29.73 85.43 -12.07
C SER A 71 28.73 84.29 -12.13
N THR A 72 28.63 83.62 -13.26
CA THR A 72 27.86 82.39 -13.36
C THR A 72 28.58 81.29 -12.55
N THR A 73 27.82 80.30 -12.08
CA THR A 73 28.30 79.13 -11.34
C THR A 73 27.78 77.85 -12.01
N ASN A 74 28.47 76.72 -11.80
CA ASN A 74 28.15 75.39 -12.35
C ASN A 74 28.18 75.34 -13.89
N GLU A 75 29.19 75.94 -14.51
CA GLU A 75 29.33 75.99 -15.98
C GLU A 75 29.87 74.71 -16.58
N LEU A 76 30.60 73.90 -15.83
CA LEU A 76 31.20 72.67 -16.33
C LEU A 76 30.72 71.50 -15.48
N GLU A 77 30.19 70.48 -16.13
CA GLU A 77 29.90 69.18 -15.53
C GLU A 77 30.77 68.15 -16.22
N ILE A 78 31.56 67.44 -15.43
CA ILE A 78 32.31 66.27 -15.87
C ILE A 78 31.51 65.07 -15.42
N ASP A 79 30.93 64.36 -16.39
CA ASP A 79 30.14 63.16 -16.16
C ASP A 79 30.83 61.97 -16.83
N LEU A 80 31.34 61.06 -16.02
CA LEU A 80 32.04 59.83 -16.36
C LEU A 80 31.21 58.60 -15.97
N THR A 81 29.98 58.81 -15.46
CA THR A 81 29.14 57.75 -14.93
C THR A 81 28.42 57.09 -16.08
N SER A 82 28.81 55.86 -16.42
CA SER A 82 28.08 55.07 -17.40
C SER A 82 26.72 54.66 -16.85
N PRO A 83 25.65 54.65 -17.66
CA PRO A 83 24.37 54.07 -17.25
C PRO A 83 24.53 52.64 -16.75
N VAL A 84 23.72 52.24 -15.79
CA VAL A 84 23.53 50.83 -15.41
C VAL A 84 22.26 50.34 -16.08
N VAL A 85 22.37 49.24 -16.81
CA VAL A 85 21.29 48.60 -17.56
C VAL A 85 21.24 47.12 -17.20
N GLY A 86 20.05 46.54 -17.21
CA GLY A 86 19.82 45.12 -17.02
C GLY A 86 18.66 44.62 -17.88
N VAL A 87 18.59 43.32 -18.13
CA VAL A 87 17.47 42.63 -18.80
C VAL A 87 16.74 41.69 -17.83
N ASP A 88 15.42 41.58 -17.97
CA ASP A 88 14.61 40.59 -17.25
C ASP A 88 14.62 39.26 -18.03
N SER A 89 14.74 38.13 -17.34
CA SER A 89 14.67 36.82 -17.99
C SER A 89 13.24 36.47 -18.41
N LEU A 90 13.11 35.72 -19.50
CA LEU A 90 11.84 35.31 -20.09
C LEU A 90 11.94 33.90 -20.68
N VAL A 91 11.00 33.04 -20.28
CA VAL A 91 10.73 31.76 -20.93
C VAL A 91 9.37 31.87 -21.60
N THR A 92 9.27 31.54 -22.89
CA THR A 92 8.04 31.78 -23.66
C THR A 92 7.96 30.91 -24.92
N ASN A 93 6.75 30.59 -25.36
CA ASN A 93 6.47 29.99 -26.67
C ASN A 93 6.18 31.01 -27.77
N ASP A 94 6.23 32.29 -27.45
CA ASP A 94 6.18 33.36 -28.43
C ASP A 94 7.55 33.57 -29.08
N THR A 95 7.66 33.28 -30.38
CA THR A 95 8.90 33.46 -31.15
C THR A 95 9.31 34.92 -31.39
N THR A 96 8.47 35.90 -31.05
CA THR A 96 8.75 37.33 -31.25
C THR A 96 8.49 38.19 -29.99
N PRO A 97 8.94 37.76 -28.80
CA PRO A 97 8.39 38.26 -27.56
C PRO A 97 8.74 39.73 -27.27
N GLU A 98 7.96 40.33 -26.38
CA GLU A 98 8.36 41.57 -25.70
C GLU A 98 9.53 41.29 -24.74
N LEU A 99 10.55 42.17 -24.73
CA LEU A 99 11.65 42.11 -23.77
C LEU A 99 11.66 43.37 -22.90
N THR A 100 11.86 43.18 -21.60
CA THR A 100 11.91 44.26 -20.60
C THR A 100 13.21 44.24 -19.82
N GLY A 101 13.47 45.33 -19.12
CA GLY A 101 14.57 45.40 -18.18
C GLY A 101 14.66 46.76 -17.51
N THR A 102 15.80 47.00 -16.85
CA THR A 102 16.06 48.21 -16.06
C THR A 102 17.10 49.11 -16.72
N VAL A 103 16.97 50.42 -16.50
CA VAL A 103 17.97 51.43 -16.89
C VAL A 103 17.92 52.59 -15.90
N ASP A 104 19.05 52.95 -15.29
CA ASP A 104 19.08 53.97 -14.22
C ASP A 104 19.18 55.42 -14.73
N ASP A 105 19.50 55.61 -16.01
CA ASP A 105 19.45 56.89 -16.70
C ASP A 105 18.15 57.03 -17.53
N SER A 106 17.25 57.89 -17.06
CA SER A 106 15.96 58.19 -17.70
C SER A 106 16.05 58.83 -19.10
N THR A 107 17.24 59.27 -19.51
CA THR A 107 17.49 59.95 -20.78
C THR A 107 18.41 59.17 -21.73
N ALA A 108 19.01 58.07 -21.26
CA ALA A 108 19.87 57.23 -22.07
C ALA A 108 19.12 56.59 -23.24
N THR A 109 19.80 56.40 -24.36
CA THR A 109 19.31 55.58 -25.47
C THR A 109 19.66 54.12 -25.23
N VAL A 110 18.69 53.21 -25.39
CA VAL A 110 18.85 51.77 -25.15
C VAL A 110 18.84 51.00 -26.47
N SER A 111 19.81 50.11 -26.65
CA SER A 111 19.94 49.20 -27.78
C SER A 111 20.01 47.76 -27.30
N VAL A 112 19.16 46.89 -27.82
CA VAL A 112 19.08 45.47 -27.45
C VAL A 112 19.57 44.63 -28.63
N THR A 113 20.43 43.65 -28.34
CA THR A 113 20.93 42.68 -29.32
C THR A 113 20.59 41.26 -28.89
N VAL A 114 19.80 40.56 -29.71
CA VAL A 114 19.40 39.16 -29.47
C VAL A 114 19.31 38.41 -30.81
N GLY A 115 19.79 37.16 -30.86
CA GLY A 115 19.79 36.37 -32.10
C GLY A 115 20.51 37.04 -33.29
N GLY A 116 21.49 37.91 -33.02
CA GLY A 116 22.20 38.70 -34.03
C GLY A 116 21.44 39.92 -34.58
N GLN A 117 20.27 40.26 -34.04
CA GLN A 117 19.49 41.45 -34.38
C GLN A 117 19.75 42.54 -33.34
N THR A 118 20.20 43.73 -33.78
CA THR A 118 20.34 44.91 -32.91
C THR A 118 19.22 45.91 -33.19
N LEU A 119 18.39 46.19 -32.18
CA LEU A 119 17.21 47.05 -32.27
C LEU A 119 17.22 48.11 -31.16
N SER A 120 16.66 49.28 -31.43
CA SER A 120 16.45 50.31 -30.39
C SER A 120 15.24 49.95 -29.53
N ALA A 121 15.42 49.96 -28.21
CA ALA A 121 14.35 49.82 -27.24
C ALA A 121 13.87 51.19 -26.74
N THR A 122 12.65 51.23 -26.20
CA THR A 122 12.08 52.45 -25.62
C THR A 122 12.52 52.56 -24.16
N ASN A 123 13.27 53.61 -23.81
CA ASN A 123 13.48 54.00 -22.42
C ASN A 123 12.20 54.69 -21.91
N ASN A 124 11.55 54.09 -20.91
CA ASN A 124 10.28 54.57 -20.39
C ASN A 124 10.45 55.79 -19.47
N GLY A 125 11.67 56.14 -19.09
CA GLY A 125 11.99 57.29 -18.23
C GLY A 125 11.62 57.09 -16.76
N ASN A 126 11.16 55.90 -16.38
CA ASN A 126 10.76 55.52 -15.02
C ASN A 126 11.70 54.48 -14.39
N GLY A 127 12.87 54.25 -14.97
CA GLY A 127 13.82 53.23 -14.55
C GLY A 127 13.74 51.91 -15.34
N THR A 128 12.82 51.79 -16.30
CA THR A 128 12.69 50.60 -17.16
C THR A 128 12.78 50.92 -18.64
N TRP A 129 13.06 49.89 -19.43
CA TRP A 129 12.99 49.93 -20.88
C TRP A 129 12.14 48.78 -21.42
N VAL A 130 11.62 48.93 -22.63
CA VAL A 130 10.87 47.89 -23.34
C VAL A 130 11.26 47.80 -24.81
N LEU A 131 11.49 46.58 -25.28
CA LEU A 131 11.48 46.23 -26.69
C LEU A 131 10.14 45.54 -26.97
N ALA A 132 9.23 46.23 -27.67
CA ALA A 132 7.86 45.78 -27.86
C ALA A 132 7.77 44.44 -28.61
N ASP A 133 6.75 43.65 -28.25
CA ASP A 133 6.36 42.43 -28.97
C ASP A 133 6.27 42.64 -30.50
N GLY A 134 6.74 41.65 -31.25
CA GLY A 134 6.77 41.66 -32.72
C GLY A 134 7.86 42.54 -33.33
N SER A 135 8.72 43.18 -32.53
CA SER A 135 9.85 43.98 -33.04
C SER A 135 10.98 43.11 -33.61
N LEU A 136 11.18 41.93 -33.01
CA LEU A 136 12.14 40.94 -33.47
C LEU A 136 11.59 40.19 -34.68
N SER A 137 12.48 39.76 -35.58
CA SER A 137 12.12 38.65 -36.46
C SER A 137 12.06 37.34 -35.65
N ALA A 138 11.13 36.46 -36.02
CA ALA A 138 10.85 35.21 -35.31
C ALA A 138 12.14 34.42 -35.04
N LEU A 139 12.36 34.14 -33.77
CA LEU A 139 13.46 33.33 -33.28
C LEU A 139 13.07 31.84 -33.36
N ALA A 140 14.06 30.98 -33.58
CA ALA A 140 13.88 29.54 -33.47
C ALA A 140 13.85 29.13 -31.99
N GLU A 141 13.40 27.91 -31.72
CA GLU A 141 13.55 27.29 -30.40
C GLU A 141 15.00 27.28 -29.94
N GLY A 142 15.20 27.57 -28.66
CA GLY A 142 16.49 27.56 -27.99
C GLY A 142 16.69 28.73 -27.02
N THR A 143 17.86 28.74 -26.42
CA THR A 143 18.32 29.77 -25.48
C THR A 143 19.11 30.85 -26.21
N PHE A 144 18.83 32.11 -25.87
CA PHE A 144 19.44 33.28 -26.47
C PHE A 144 19.96 34.25 -25.41
N ASP A 145 21.21 34.67 -25.59
CA ASP A 145 21.77 35.82 -24.86
C ASP A 145 21.12 37.13 -25.34
N VAL A 146 20.76 37.99 -24.39
CA VAL A 146 20.21 39.32 -24.63
C VAL A 146 21.21 40.37 -24.15
N SER A 147 22.01 40.92 -25.08
CA SER A 147 22.93 42.01 -24.75
C SER A 147 22.24 43.36 -24.88
N VAL A 148 22.32 44.17 -23.82
CA VAL A 148 21.70 45.51 -23.79
C VAL A 148 22.77 46.56 -23.58
N THR A 149 22.78 47.61 -24.41
CA THR A 149 23.68 48.76 -24.25
C THR A 149 22.86 50.02 -24.02
N ALA A 150 23.23 50.82 -23.02
CA ALA A 150 22.66 52.12 -22.74
C ALA A 150 23.73 53.20 -22.87
N GLU A 151 23.44 54.27 -23.61
CA GLU A 151 24.33 55.43 -23.81
C GLU A 151 23.66 56.70 -23.26
N ASP A 152 24.34 57.40 -22.35
CA ASP A 152 23.85 58.66 -21.79
C ASP A 152 23.97 59.85 -22.78
N ALA A 153 23.56 61.04 -22.37
CA ALA A 153 23.59 62.23 -23.23
C ALA A 153 25.00 62.76 -23.55
N VAL A 154 26.03 62.35 -22.81
CA VAL A 154 27.44 62.79 -22.98
C VAL A 154 28.34 61.71 -23.59
N GLY A 155 27.79 60.52 -23.86
CA GLY A 155 28.43 59.41 -24.56
C GLY A 155 29.08 58.36 -23.65
N ASN A 156 28.79 58.32 -22.35
CA ASN A 156 29.19 57.18 -21.52
C ASN A 156 28.27 55.99 -21.81
N GLN A 157 28.83 54.78 -21.83
CA GLN A 157 28.11 53.56 -22.20
C GLN A 157 28.14 52.52 -21.10
N GLY A 158 26.95 52.10 -20.69
CA GLY A 158 26.71 50.90 -19.89
C GLY A 158 26.36 49.72 -20.79
N SER A 159 26.69 48.50 -20.36
CA SER A 159 26.20 47.31 -21.04
C SER A 159 25.90 46.20 -20.06
N ASP A 160 24.79 45.52 -20.32
CA ASP A 160 24.47 44.24 -19.75
C ASP A 160 24.93 43.13 -20.71
N VAL A 161 25.59 42.14 -20.11
CA VAL A 161 26.21 40.99 -20.79
C VAL A 161 26.02 39.73 -19.95
N THR A 162 24.96 39.68 -19.14
CA THR A 162 24.45 38.40 -18.67
C THR A 162 24.15 37.48 -19.87
N ALA A 163 23.89 36.21 -19.59
CA ALA A 163 23.67 35.20 -20.61
C ALA A 163 22.37 34.46 -20.32
N ASP A 164 21.85 33.79 -21.35
CA ASP A 164 20.71 32.87 -21.26
C ASP A 164 19.40 33.49 -20.74
N GLU A 165 19.11 34.75 -21.05
CA GLU A 165 17.93 35.44 -20.49
C GLU A 165 16.65 35.18 -21.27
N LEU A 166 16.74 34.85 -22.56
CA LEU A 166 15.58 34.51 -23.37
C LEU A 166 15.61 33.04 -23.77
N ILE A 167 14.62 32.28 -23.32
CA ILE A 167 14.39 30.91 -23.76
C ILE A 167 13.11 30.89 -24.59
N ILE A 168 13.25 30.53 -25.88
CA ILE A 168 12.14 30.26 -26.78
C ILE A 168 11.90 28.76 -26.77
N ASP A 169 10.72 28.35 -26.30
CA ASP A 169 10.31 26.96 -26.25
C ASP A 169 8.91 26.82 -26.84
N VAL A 170 8.82 26.15 -27.98
CA VAL A 170 7.55 25.93 -28.72
C VAL A 170 7.17 24.46 -28.74
N THR A 171 7.88 23.62 -27.98
CA THR A 171 7.66 22.17 -27.96
C THR A 171 6.64 21.85 -26.88
N SER A 172 5.53 21.24 -27.27
CA SER A 172 4.54 20.78 -26.28
C SER A 172 5.02 19.52 -25.57
N PRO A 173 4.74 19.38 -24.26
CA PRO A 173 4.97 18.12 -23.56
C PRO A 173 4.27 16.94 -24.24
N VAL A 174 4.86 15.76 -24.15
CA VAL A 174 4.24 14.48 -24.46
C VAL A 174 3.78 13.85 -23.16
N VAL A 175 2.48 13.59 -23.06
CA VAL A 175 1.85 12.96 -21.88
C VAL A 175 1.07 11.72 -22.31
N SER A 176 1.04 10.70 -21.47
CA SER A 176 0.24 9.50 -21.64
C SER A 176 -0.34 9.04 -20.30
N VAL A 177 -1.36 8.19 -20.35
CA VAL A 177 -1.98 7.53 -19.20
C VAL A 177 -1.90 6.01 -19.35
N ASN A 178 -1.68 5.31 -18.24
CA ASN A 178 -1.68 3.85 -18.20
C ASN A 178 -3.12 3.34 -18.15
N ALA A 179 -3.41 2.29 -18.92
CA ALA A 179 -4.69 1.60 -18.81
C ALA A 179 -4.79 0.87 -17.45
N LEU A 180 -5.97 0.92 -16.84
CA LEU A 180 -6.27 0.32 -15.55
C LEU A 180 -7.62 -0.41 -15.61
N SER A 181 -7.67 -1.61 -15.07
CA SER A 181 -8.90 -2.37 -14.84
C SER A 181 -8.95 -2.72 -13.36
N THR A 182 -10.01 -2.32 -12.67
CA THR A 182 -10.08 -2.36 -11.21
C THR A 182 -11.52 -2.52 -10.73
N ASN A 183 -11.69 -3.03 -9.51
CA ASN A 183 -12.96 -3.00 -8.78
C ASN A 183 -13.07 -1.84 -7.77
N ASP A 184 -12.03 -1.01 -7.71
CA ASP A 184 -12.07 0.24 -6.97
C ASP A 184 -12.77 1.33 -7.78
N SER A 185 -13.73 2.01 -7.15
CA SER A 185 -14.50 3.10 -7.75
C SER A 185 -13.79 4.47 -7.68
N THR A 186 -12.70 4.58 -6.93
CA THR A 186 -11.91 5.81 -6.74
C THR A 186 -10.39 5.63 -6.95
N PRO A 187 -9.96 4.91 -8.00
CA PRO A 187 -8.60 4.43 -8.10
C PRO A 187 -7.58 5.55 -8.34
N ALA A 188 -6.36 5.32 -7.88
CA ALA A 188 -5.19 6.05 -8.35
C ALA A 188 -5.01 5.89 -9.87
N LEU A 189 -4.64 6.97 -10.55
CA LEU A 189 -4.32 6.97 -11.99
C LEU A 189 -2.90 7.47 -12.21
N GLY A 190 -2.19 6.88 -13.16
CA GLY A 190 -0.82 7.27 -13.44
C GLY A 190 -0.47 7.15 -14.92
N GLY A 191 0.67 7.72 -15.28
CA GLY A 191 1.16 7.70 -16.65
C GLY A 191 2.52 8.36 -16.78
N THR A 192 2.87 8.75 -18.00
CA THR A 192 4.16 9.40 -18.29
C THR A 192 3.98 10.84 -18.76
N VAL A 193 4.99 11.67 -18.50
CA VAL A 193 5.12 13.03 -19.02
C VAL A 193 6.60 13.29 -19.27
N ASP A 194 6.98 13.77 -20.46
CA ASP A 194 8.40 13.95 -20.83
C ASP A 194 9.00 15.30 -20.39
N ASP A 195 8.19 16.15 -19.76
CA ASP A 195 8.59 17.41 -19.15
C ASP A 195 8.49 17.31 -17.63
N SER A 196 9.63 17.43 -16.94
CA SER A 196 9.76 17.27 -15.50
C SER A 196 9.17 18.42 -14.68
N ALA A 197 8.86 19.55 -15.31
CA ALA A 197 8.29 20.73 -14.67
C ALA A 197 6.85 21.02 -15.13
N ALA A 198 6.32 20.26 -16.11
CA ALA A 198 4.98 20.49 -16.61
C ALA A 198 3.90 20.23 -15.55
N ALA A 199 2.89 21.11 -15.52
CA ALA A 199 1.69 20.93 -14.71
C ALA A 199 0.73 19.95 -15.39
N VAL A 200 0.42 18.83 -14.72
CA VAL A 200 -0.45 17.77 -15.26
C VAL A 200 -1.87 17.91 -14.69
N SER A 201 -2.87 17.77 -15.56
CA SER A 201 -4.28 17.71 -15.20
C SER A 201 -4.96 16.51 -15.84
N VAL A 202 -5.79 15.81 -15.06
CA VAL A 202 -6.50 14.60 -15.45
C VAL A 202 -7.99 14.86 -15.41
N THR A 203 -8.70 14.45 -16.47
CA THR A 203 -10.15 14.53 -16.56
C THR A 203 -10.77 13.15 -16.81
N VAL A 204 -11.58 12.67 -15.87
CA VAL A 204 -12.28 11.38 -15.94
C VAL A 204 -13.66 11.50 -15.30
N GLY A 205 -14.68 10.85 -15.88
CA GLY A 205 -16.06 10.93 -15.37
C GLY A 205 -16.65 12.35 -15.28
N GLY A 206 -16.09 13.31 -16.03
CA GLY A 206 -16.46 14.73 -15.98
C GLY A 206 -15.81 15.55 -14.86
N GLN A 207 -14.91 14.96 -14.07
CA GLN A 207 -14.12 15.64 -13.04
C GLN A 207 -12.75 16.00 -13.60
N THR A 208 -12.26 17.23 -13.36
CA THR A 208 -10.91 17.66 -13.74
C THR A 208 -10.11 17.97 -12.49
N LEU A 209 -9.02 17.23 -12.26
CA LEU A 209 -8.16 17.34 -11.10
C LEU A 209 -6.71 17.61 -11.52
N ALA A 210 -5.92 18.18 -10.61
CA ALA A 210 -4.47 18.30 -10.79
C ALA A 210 -3.82 16.98 -10.35
N ALA A 211 -2.87 16.50 -11.15
CA ALA A 211 -2.04 15.35 -10.80
C ALA A 211 -0.63 15.82 -10.41
N THR A 212 0.06 15.04 -9.61
CA THR A 212 1.44 15.28 -9.21
C THR A 212 2.37 14.81 -10.31
N ASN A 213 3.16 15.71 -10.90
CA ASN A 213 4.29 15.36 -11.74
C ASN A 213 5.50 15.13 -10.83
N HIS A 214 6.08 13.93 -10.87
CA HIS A 214 7.22 13.57 -10.01
C HIS A 214 8.55 14.11 -10.53
N GLY A 215 8.59 14.61 -11.76
CA GLY A 215 9.79 15.13 -12.40
C GLY A 215 10.74 14.06 -12.95
N ASP A 216 10.42 12.78 -12.77
CA ASP A 216 11.19 11.61 -13.21
C ASP A 216 10.67 10.99 -14.53
N GLY A 217 9.71 11.64 -15.17
CA GLY A 217 9.02 11.14 -16.35
C GLY A 217 7.65 10.53 -16.06
N THR A 218 7.23 10.49 -14.80
CA THR A 218 5.94 9.95 -14.35
C THR A 218 5.06 11.00 -13.67
N TRP A 219 3.75 10.74 -13.68
CA TRP A 219 2.78 11.51 -12.91
C TRP A 219 1.76 10.59 -12.25
N VAL A 220 1.19 11.04 -11.13
CA VAL A 220 0.13 10.33 -10.41
C VAL A 220 -1.01 11.26 -10.01
N LEU A 221 -2.24 10.83 -10.25
CA LEU A 221 -3.42 11.27 -9.53
C LEU A 221 -3.62 10.29 -8.38
N ALA A 222 -3.51 10.78 -7.14
CA ALA A 222 -3.55 9.94 -5.96
C ALA A 222 -4.89 9.20 -5.80
N ASP A 223 -4.83 8.07 -5.12
CA ASP A 223 -5.99 7.28 -4.76
C ASP A 223 -7.01 8.12 -3.98
N ASP A 224 -8.29 7.78 -4.08
CA ASP A 224 -9.40 8.47 -3.41
C ASP A 224 -9.56 9.97 -3.74
N SER A 225 -8.84 10.48 -4.74
CA SER A 225 -8.97 11.88 -5.18
C SER A 225 -10.23 12.12 -6.02
N LEU A 226 -10.72 11.08 -6.70
CA LEU A 226 -11.92 11.12 -7.52
C LEU A 226 -13.16 10.94 -6.64
N THR A 227 -14.29 11.55 -7.02
CA THR A 227 -15.57 11.04 -6.52
C THR A 227 -15.86 9.68 -7.14
N SER A 228 -16.40 8.75 -6.34
CA SER A 228 -16.77 7.39 -6.74
C SER A 228 -17.45 7.33 -8.11
N LEU A 229 -16.85 6.53 -8.99
CA LEU A 229 -17.32 6.25 -10.33
C LEU A 229 -18.26 5.04 -10.33
N ALA A 230 -19.26 5.05 -11.22
CA ALA A 230 -20.09 3.86 -11.44
C ALA A 230 -19.35 2.84 -12.31
N ASP A 231 -19.80 1.59 -12.31
CA ASP A 231 -19.23 0.58 -13.21
C ASP A 231 -19.32 1.00 -14.67
N GLY A 232 -18.24 0.73 -15.41
CA GLY A 232 -18.14 1.06 -16.83
C GLY A 232 -16.73 1.32 -17.30
N THR A 233 -16.63 1.69 -18.57
CA THR A 233 -15.39 2.09 -19.23
C THR A 233 -15.37 3.62 -19.38
N TYR A 234 -14.25 4.23 -19.02
CA TYR A 234 -14.04 5.67 -19.00
C TYR A 234 -12.82 6.06 -19.83
N ASP A 235 -12.97 7.14 -20.59
CA ASP A 235 -11.86 7.89 -21.16
C ASP A 235 -11.16 8.69 -20.06
N VAL A 236 -9.83 8.60 -19.99
CA VAL A 236 -9.01 9.39 -19.08
C VAL A 236 -8.24 10.44 -19.88
N VAL A 237 -8.77 11.67 -19.93
CA VAL A 237 -8.15 12.76 -20.68
C VAL A 237 -7.07 13.43 -19.83
N VAL A 238 -5.82 13.32 -20.24
CA VAL A 238 -4.68 13.95 -19.55
C VAL A 238 -4.09 15.09 -20.36
N SER A 239 -3.81 16.22 -19.72
CA SER A 239 -3.11 17.36 -20.32
C SER A 239 -1.92 17.79 -19.47
N ALA A 240 -0.80 18.12 -20.10
CA ALA A 240 0.39 18.65 -19.45
C ALA A 240 0.74 20.04 -20.03
N VAL A 241 1.09 21.00 -19.17
CA VAL A 241 1.45 22.37 -19.59
C VAL A 241 2.83 22.72 -19.07
N ASP A 242 3.76 23.06 -19.97
CA ASP A 242 5.13 23.43 -19.60
C ASP A 242 5.25 24.87 -19.08
N ALA A 243 6.48 25.26 -18.72
CA ALA A 243 6.78 26.61 -18.23
C ALA A 243 6.63 27.72 -19.29
N ALA A 244 6.76 27.38 -20.58
CA ALA A 244 6.58 28.29 -21.71
C ALA A 244 5.11 28.46 -22.12
N GLY A 245 4.22 27.62 -21.58
CA GLY A 245 2.78 27.59 -21.84
C GLY A 245 2.37 26.70 -23.01
N ASN A 246 3.22 25.79 -23.50
CA ASN A 246 2.81 24.78 -24.48
C ASN A 246 1.99 23.68 -23.81
N VAL A 247 1.04 23.10 -24.56
CA VAL A 247 0.07 22.14 -24.02
C VAL A 247 0.18 20.80 -24.76
N GLY A 248 0.58 19.79 -24.02
CA GLY A 248 0.49 18.38 -24.39
C GLY A 248 -0.86 17.79 -24.00
N VAL A 249 -1.40 16.88 -24.81
CA VAL A 249 -2.58 16.08 -24.45
C VAL A 249 -2.34 14.63 -24.83
N ASP A 250 -2.84 13.73 -24.00
CA ASP A 250 -2.95 12.33 -24.35
C ASP A 250 -4.01 12.13 -25.44
N SER A 251 -3.84 11.09 -26.26
CA SER A 251 -4.67 10.81 -27.43
C SER A 251 -5.32 9.44 -27.43
N THR A 252 -5.13 8.64 -26.38
CA THR A 252 -5.79 7.35 -26.25
C THR A 252 -7.24 7.53 -25.75
N SER A 253 -7.98 6.42 -25.69
CA SER A 253 -9.33 6.37 -25.13
C SER A 253 -9.54 5.05 -24.41
N ASP A 254 -10.60 4.96 -23.60
CA ASP A 254 -11.03 3.75 -22.87
C ASP A 254 -9.95 3.17 -21.92
N GLU A 255 -9.21 4.02 -21.22
CA GLU A 255 -8.10 3.58 -20.35
C GLU A 255 -8.54 3.00 -19.02
N LEU A 256 -9.66 3.45 -18.45
CA LEU A 256 -10.13 3.01 -17.15
C LEU A 256 -11.36 2.13 -17.27
N VAL A 257 -11.30 0.92 -16.75
CA VAL A 257 -12.45 0.02 -16.56
C VAL A 257 -12.67 -0.18 -15.07
N VAL A 258 -13.85 0.23 -14.59
CA VAL A 258 -14.30 0.04 -13.21
C VAL A 258 -15.41 -1.01 -13.21
N ASP A 259 -15.25 -2.04 -12.39
CA ASP A 259 -16.28 -3.05 -12.13
C ASP A 259 -16.26 -3.47 -10.65
N ALA A 260 -17.18 -2.90 -9.87
CA ALA A 260 -17.37 -3.24 -8.45
C ALA A 260 -18.60 -4.15 -8.23
N THR A 261 -19.18 -4.71 -9.29
CA THR A 261 -20.36 -5.55 -9.17
C THR A 261 -19.98 -6.95 -8.72
N VAL A 262 -20.43 -7.34 -7.52
CA VAL A 262 -20.29 -8.70 -7.02
C VAL A 262 -21.16 -9.69 -7.82
N PRO A 263 -20.65 -10.90 -8.15
CA PRO A 263 -21.47 -11.97 -8.71
C PRO A 263 -22.62 -12.37 -7.78
N VAL A 264 -23.71 -12.88 -8.33
CA VAL A 264 -24.80 -13.52 -7.58
C VAL A 264 -24.72 -15.02 -7.78
N VAL A 265 -24.56 -15.75 -6.68
CA VAL A 265 -24.52 -17.21 -6.64
C VAL A 265 -25.64 -17.74 -5.74
N THR A 266 -26.20 -18.89 -6.09
CA THR A 266 -27.19 -19.61 -5.27
C THR A 266 -26.89 -21.11 -5.25
N VAL A 267 -27.38 -21.82 -4.24
CA VAL A 267 -27.34 -23.29 -4.17
C VAL A 267 -28.74 -23.92 -4.29
N ASP A 268 -28.84 -25.06 -4.98
CA ASP A 268 -30.07 -25.84 -5.07
C ASP A 268 -30.25 -26.76 -3.84
N PHE A 269 -31.44 -26.76 -3.23
CA PHE A 269 -31.78 -27.65 -2.12
C PHE A 269 -31.79 -29.13 -2.51
N LEU A 270 -31.16 -29.99 -1.71
CA LEU A 270 -31.02 -31.43 -1.89
C LEU A 270 -31.32 -32.21 -0.60
N VAL A 271 -32.21 -33.21 -0.70
CA VAL A 271 -32.41 -34.24 0.35
C VAL A 271 -31.99 -35.58 -0.22
N THR A 272 -31.08 -36.28 0.45
CA THR A 272 -30.47 -37.51 -0.06
C THR A 272 -30.05 -38.48 1.05
N ASP A 273 -29.94 -39.77 0.72
CA ASP A 273 -29.33 -40.81 1.55
C ASP A 273 -27.87 -41.11 1.14
N ASP A 274 -27.38 -40.40 0.13
CA ASP A 274 -25.99 -40.40 -0.32
C ASP A 274 -25.16 -39.49 0.57
N THR A 275 -24.09 -40.01 1.17
CA THR A 275 -23.22 -39.25 2.07
C THR A 275 -22.17 -38.42 1.33
N THR A 276 -22.03 -38.58 0.01
CA THR A 276 -21.08 -37.83 -0.83
C THR A 276 -21.72 -37.28 -2.12
N PRO A 277 -22.86 -36.57 -2.03
CA PRO A 277 -23.69 -36.26 -3.19
C PRO A 277 -23.07 -35.18 -4.10
N ALA A 278 -23.48 -35.20 -5.37
CA ALA A 278 -23.33 -34.04 -6.26
C ALA A 278 -24.18 -32.84 -5.79
N LEU A 279 -23.65 -31.62 -5.96
CA LEU A 279 -24.36 -30.36 -5.66
C LEU A 279 -24.47 -29.50 -6.93
N SER A 280 -25.48 -28.62 -6.97
CA SER A 280 -25.69 -27.67 -8.08
C SER A 280 -26.27 -26.35 -7.61
N GLY A 281 -26.25 -25.36 -8.48
CA GLY A 281 -26.90 -24.07 -8.23
C GLY A 281 -26.79 -23.13 -9.43
N THR A 282 -27.00 -21.83 -9.18
CA THR A 282 -26.91 -20.78 -10.21
C THR A 282 -25.79 -19.80 -9.92
N VAL A 283 -25.23 -19.20 -10.98
CA VAL A 283 -24.25 -18.11 -10.92
C VAL A 283 -24.47 -17.21 -12.13
N ASP A 284 -24.60 -15.90 -11.93
CA ASP A 284 -24.95 -14.97 -13.01
C ASP A 284 -23.75 -14.48 -13.84
N ASP A 285 -22.54 -14.55 -13.28
CA ASP A 285 -21.30 -14.34 -14.01
C ASP A 285 -20.82 -15.66 -14.69
N PRO A 286 -20.77 -15.73 -16.03
CA PRO A 286 -20.35 -16.92 -16.76
C PRO A 286 -18.85 -17.22 -16.68
N THR A 287 -18.05 -16.30 -16.15
CA THR A 287 -16.59 -16.38 -16.03
C THR A 287 -16.09 -16.45 -14.59
N ALA A 288 -16.97 -16.22 -13.61
CA ALA A 288 -16.60 -16.31 -12.21
C ALA A 288 -16.09 -17.70 -11.82
N THR A 289 -15.10 -17.72 -10.94
CA THR A 289 -14.60 -18.92 -10.27
C THR A 289 -15.46 -19.22 -9.04
N LEU A 290 -15.61 -20.50 -8.68
CA LEU A 290 -16.49 -20.93 -7.60
C LEU A 290 -15.72 -21.68 -6.51
N SER A 291 -15.95 -21.26 -5.27
CA SER A 291 -15.48 -21.94 -4.06
C SER A 291 -16.69 -22.29 -3.19
N LEU A 292 -16.74 -23.54 -2.72
CA LEU A 292 -17.80 -24.05 -1.88
C LEU A 292 -17.25 -24.55 -0.55
N VAL A 293 -17.99 -24.30 0.52
CA VAL A 293 -17.75 -24.87 1.85
C VAL A 293 -19.01 -25.58 2.30
N ILE A 294 -18.92 -26.88 2.57
CA ILE A 294 -20.03 -27.71 3.04
C ILE A 294 -19.52 -28.53 4.22
N GLY A 295 -20.12 -28.33 5.41
CA GLY A 295 -19.72 -29.00 6.66
C GLY A 295 -18.19 -29.12 6.83
N GLY A 296 -17.49 -27.98 6.75
CA GLY A 296 -16.03 -27.86 6.85
C GLY A 296 -15.20 -28.33 5.64
N GLN A 297 -15.80 -28.84 4.56
CA GLN A 297 -15.06 -29.24 3.36
C GLN A 297 -15.03 -28.14 2.31
N SER A 298 -13.82 -27.64 1.99
CA SER A 298 -13.62 -26.74 0.86
C SER A 298 -13.47 -27.49 -0.48
N ARG A 299 -14.24 -27.06 -1.48
CA ARG A 299 -14.24 -27.61 -2.84
C ARG A 299 -14.36 -26.52 -3.88
N VAL A 300 -13.79 -26.75 -5.06
CA VAL A 300 -13.93 -25.87 -6.22
C VAL A 300 -15.08 -26.37 -7.09
N GLY A 301 -16.05 -25.52 -7.32
CA GLY A 301 -17.19 -25.77 -8.20
C GLY A 301 -16.83 -25.56 -9.66
N VAL A 302 -17.57 -26.21 -10.56
CA VAL A 302 -17.46 -25.98 -12.00
C VAL A 302 -18.56 -25.01 -12.43
N ASN A 303 -18.19 -23.79 -12.80
CA ASN A 303 -19.08 -22.86 -13.50
C ASN A 303 -19.25 -23.32 -14.94
N ASN A 304 -20.50 -23.61 -15.35
CA ASN A 304 -20.80 -24.12 -16.68
C ASN A 304 -20.83 -23.01 -17.75
N GLY A 305 -20.82 -21.74 -17.34
CA GLY A 305 -20.92 -20.57 -18.22
C GLY A 305 -22.31 -20.35 -18.83
N ASP A 306 -23.32 -21.11 -18.39
CA ASP A 306 -24.70 -21.04 -18.87
C ASP A 306 -25.70 -20.56 -17.80
N GLY A 307 -25.19 -19.96 -16.72
CA GLY A 307 -25.96 -19.52 -15.56
C GLY A 307 -26.04 -20.56 -14.43
N THR A 308 -25.39 -21.72 -14.60
CA THR A 308 -25.40 -22.81 -13.62
C THR A 308 -24.01 -23.25 -13.21
N TRP A 309 -23.90 -23.90 -12.06
CA TRP A 309 -22.68 -24.55 -11.60
C TRP A 309 -22.96 -25.92 -10.99
N VAL A 310 -21.92 -26.75 -10.93
CA VAL A 310 -21.98 -28.09 -10.32
C VAL A 310 -20.74 -28.43 -9.51
N LEU A 311 -20.93 -29.20 -8.44
CA LEU A 311 -19.90 -30.00 -7.78
C LEU A 311 -20.19 -31.47 -8.09
N ALA A 312 -19.19 -32.20 -8.61
CA ALA A 312 -19.39 -33.58 -9.04
C ALA A 312 -19.62 -34.53 -7.87
N ASP A 313 -20.37 -35.60 -8.13
CA ASP A 313 -20.60 -36.71 -7.21
C ASP A 313 -19.28 -37.31 -6.70
N ASP A 314 -19.28 -37.84 -5.46
CA ASP A 314 -18.10 -38.41 -4.79
C ASP A 314 -16.91 -37.44 -4.62
N SER A 315 -17.11 -36.12 -4.82
CA SER A 315 -16.06 -35.12 -4.59
C SER A 315 -15.92 -34.73 -3.13
N LEU A 316 -16.88 -35.13 -2.28
CA LEU A 316 -16.92 -34.85 -0.85
C LEU A 316 -16.44 -36.08 -0.05
N LEU A 317 -15.95 -35.86 1.17
CA LEU A 317 -15.86 -36.90 2.19
C LEU A 317 -17.27 -37.20 2.73
N PRO A 318 -17.54 -38.44 3.16
CA PRO A 318 -18.87 -38.84 3.65
C PRO A 318 -19.38 -38.00 4.82
N PHE A 319 -20.57 -37.43 4.68
CA PHE A 319 -21.31 -36.75 5.76
C PHE A 319 -22.17 -37.71 6.59
N PRO A 320 -22.27 -37.50 7.92
CA PRO A 320 -23.32 -38.08 8.74
C PRO A 320 -24.75 -37.66 8.33
N ASP A 321 -25.76 -38.29 8.95
CA ASP A 321 -27.14 -37.78 8.87
C ASP A 321 -27.18 -36.38 9.49
N GLY A 322 -27.82 -35.44 8.81
CA GLY A 322 -27.85 -34.05 9.25
C GLY A 322 -28.42 -33.12 8.19
N THR A 323 -28.64 -31.87 8.58
CA THR A 323 -28.85 -30.76 7.65
C THR A 323 -27.58 -29.92 7.65
N TYR A 324 -27.10 -29.58 6.47
CA TYR A 324 -25.83 -28.90 6.23
C TYR A 324 -26.07 -27.68 5.35
N ASP A 325 -25.42 -26.60 5.74
CA ASP A 325 -25.32 -25.40 4.95
C ASP A 325 -24.28 -25.57 3.82
N VAL A 326 -24.57 -25.02 2.64
CA VAL A 326 -23.66 -25.01 1.51
C VAL A 326 -23.27 -23.58 1.20
N ILE A 327 -22.13 -23.13 1.71
CA ILE A 327 -21.64 -21.77 1.46
C ILE A 327 -20.95 -21.77 0.09
N ALA A 328 -21.65 -21.30 -0.94
CA ALA A 328 -21.07 -21.05 -2.25
C ALA A 328 -20.60 -19.60 -2.37
N SER A 329 -19.39 -19.38 -2.89
CA SER A 329 -18.84 -18.07 -3.22
C SER A 329 -18.38 -18.04 -4.67
N ALA A 330 -18.64 -16.92 -5.35
CA ALA A 330 -18.29 -16.69 -6.73
C ALA A 330 -17.41 -15.44 -6.83
N THR A 331 -16.25 -15.57 -7.48
CA THR A 331 -15.29 -14.46 -7.69
C THR A 331 -15.16 -14.17 -9.18
N ASP A 332 -15.47 -12.94 -9.59
CA ASP A 332 -15.34 -12.50 -10.99
C ASP A 332 -13.88 -12.25 -11.41
N SER A 333 -13.68 -11.73 -12.63
CA SER A 333 -12.35 -11.41 -13.15
C SER A 333 -11.71 -10.14 -12.58
N PHE A 334 -12.48 -9.32 -11.85
CA PHE A 334 -12.04 -8.08 -11.22
C PHE A 334 -11.78 -8.25 -9.71
N GLY A 335 -12.08 -9.44 -9.17
CA GLY A 335 -11.87 -9.78 -7.76
C GLY A 335 -13.09 -9.56 -6.87
N ASN A 336 -14.26 -9.20 -7.43
CA ASN A 336 -15.48 -9.05 -6.64
C ASN A 336 -16.00 -10.42 -6.21
N VAL A 337 -16.37 -10.54 -4.94
CA VAL A 337 -16.83 -11.81 -4.35
C VAL A 337 -18.30 -11.72 -3.97
N GLY A 338 -19.12 -12.56 -4.59
CA GLY A 338 -20.48 -12.86 -4.17
C GLY A 338 -20.52 -14.10 -3.30
N VAL A 339 -21.37 -14.10 -2.28
CA VAL A 339 -21.63 -15.28 -1.44
C VAL A 339 -23.12 -15.59 -1.51
N ASP A 340 -23.43 -16.88 -1.54
CA ASP A 340 -24.80 -17.37 -1.45
C ASP A 340 -25.46 -16.91 -0.15
N ALA A 341 -26.75 -16.63 -0.23
CA ALA A 341 -27.56 -16.19 0.89
C ALA A 341 -28.61 -17.22 1.31
N THR A 342 -28.76 -18.33 0.57
CA THR A 342 -29.56 -19.45 1.04
C THR A 342 -28.85 -20.14 2.21
N VAL A 343 -29.63 -20.88 3.01
CA VAL A 343 -29.08 -21.73 4.06
C VAL A 343 -29.74 -23.11 4.07
N ASP A 344 -29.08 -24.08 4.71
CA ASP A 344 -29.57 -25.42 5.00
C ASP A 344 -29.90 -26.26 3.74
N GLU A 345 -29.13 -26.12 2.67
CA GLU A 345 -29.49 -26.72 1.36
C GLU A 345 -29.32 -28.23 1.31
N LEU A 346 -28.44 -28.82 2.11
CA LEU A 346 -28.11 -30.24 2.02
C LEU A 346 -28.64 -31.02 3.22
N VAL A 347 -29.59 -31.93 3.00
CA VAL A 347 -30.08 -32.85 4.04
C VAL A 347 -29.65 -34.27 3.72
N ILE A 348 -28.85 -34.86 4.62
CA ILE A 348 -28.43 -36.26 4.61
C ILE A 348 -29.28 -37.05 5.59
N ASP A 349 -29.97 -38.11 5.12
CA ASP A 349 -30.76 -39.01 5.97
C ASP A 349 -30.57 -40.46 5.53
N THR A 350 -29.63 -41.16 6.16
CA THR A 350 -29.32 -42.59 5.92
C THR A 350 -30.23 -43.52 6.73
N SER A 351 -31.17 -42.99 7.51
CA SER A 351 -32.03 -43.79 8.37
C SER A 351 -32.91 -44.76 7.57
N THR A 352 -32.86 -46.04 7.94
CA THR A 352 -33.75 -47.04 7.33
C THR A 352 -35.06 -47.12 8.11
N ARG A 353 -36.16 -46.70 7.48
CA ARG A 353 -37.52 -46.71 8.06
C ARG A 353 -38.43 -47.67 7.30
N LEU A 354 -38.79 -48.79 7.91
CA LEU A 354 -39.65 -49.83 7.32
C LEU A 354 -41.03 -49.93 7.98
N ASP A 355 -42.06 -49.91 7.15
CA ASP A 355 -43.44 -50.17 7.52
C ASP A 355 -43.83 -51.59 7.08
N PHE A 356 -44.02 -52.49 8.04
CA PHE A 356 -44.19 -53.91 7.74
C PHE A 356 -45.62 -54.23 7.32
N GLY A 357 -45.94 -54.16 6.04
CA GLY A 357 -47.32 -54.26 5.56
C GLY A 357 -47.51 -55.14 4.34
N ARG A 358 -48.76 -55.16 3.84
CA ARG A 358 -48.99 -55.66 2.47
C ARG A 358 -48.49 -54.60 1.50
N GLY A 359 -47.99 -55.03 0.34
CA GLY A 359 -47.53 -54.10 -0.69
C GLY A 359 -48.64 -53.26 -1.34
N ASP A 360 -49.91 -53.54 -1.05
CA ASP A 360 -51.07 -52.74 -1.47
C ASP A 360 -51.64 -51.84 -0.35
N SER A 361 -51.03 -51.84 0.84
CA SER A 361 -51.40 -50.96 1.93
C SER A 361 -50.76 -49.57 1.80
N PRO A 362 -51.42 -48.49 2.27
CA PRO A 362 -50.81 -47.18 2.48
C PRO A 362 -49.68 -47.24 3.50
N VAL A 363 -48.50 -46.81 3.06
CA VAL A 363 -47.28 -46.75 3.88
C VAL A 363 -47.26 -45.44 4.69
N ALA A 364 -46.80 -45.52 5.94
CA ALA A 364 -46.59 -44.32 6.76
C ALA A 364 -45.61 -43.32 6.09
N SER A 365 -45.86 -42.02 6.26
CA SER A 365 -45.00 -40.98 5.69
C SER A 365 -43.56 -41.12 6.20
N GLY A 366 -42.57 -41.09 5.30
CA GLY A 366 -41.15 -41.28 5.63
C GLY A 366 -40.72 -42.75 5.80
N TYR A 367 -41.60 -43.72 5.57
CA TYR A 367 -41.30 -45.15 5.64
C TYR A 367 -41.36 -45.83 4.27
N VAL A 368 -40.69 -46.97 4.15
CA VAL A 368 -40.75 -47.87 3.00
C VAL A 368 -41.56 -49.10 3.37
N GLY A 369 -42.59 -49.42 2.56
CA GLY A 369 -43.43 -50.58 2.77
C GLY A 369 -42.68 -51.90 2.54
N PHE A 370 -42.56 -52.74 3.57
CA PHE A 370 -41.86 -54.01 3.51
C PHE A 370 -42.73 -55.18 3.96
N GLY A 371 -42.72 -56.29 3.24
CA GLY A 371 -43.58 -57.43 3.53
C GLY A 371 -42.81 -58.62 4.11
N THR A 372 -42.99 -59.78 3.47
CA THR A 372 -42.38 -61.06 3.86
C THR A 372 -41.31 -61.52 2.87
N GLN A 373 -40.65 -60.59 2.19
CA GLN A 373 -39.58 -60.86 1.24
C GLN A 373 -38.38 -61.49 1.97
N LEU A 374 -37.73 -62.46 1.33
CA LEU A 374 -36.47 -63.01 1.87
C LEU A 374 -35.36 -61.97 1.72
N TYR A 375 -34.33 -62.07 2.55
CA TYR A 375 -33.11 -61.28 2.40
C TYR A 375 -32.55 -61.41 0.98
N ASP A 376 -32.17 -60.26 0.42
CA ASP A 376 -31.69 -60.11 -0.94
C ASP A 376 -30.51 -59.14 -0.91
N ALA A 377 -29.33 -59.61 -1.32
CA ALA A 377 -28.09 -58.84 -1.20
C ALA A 377 -28.12 -57.56 -2.05
N ASP A 378 -28.85 -57.55 -3.17
CA ASP A 378 -28.98 -56.36 -4.02
C ASP A 378 -29.85 -55.27 -3.37
N ARG A 379 -30.71 -55.62 -2.41
CA ARG A 379 -31.53 -54.68 -1.62
C ARG A 379 -30.94 -54.39 -0.25
N GLY A 380 -29.91 -55.14 0.16
CA GLY A 380 -29.33 -55.06 1.50
C GLY A 380 -30.28 -55.40 2.65
N MET A 381 -31.46 -56.01 2.42
CA MET A 381 -32.42 -56.25 3.50
C MET A 381 -33.38 -57.42 3.27
N GLY A 382 -33.87 -58.01 4.36
CA GLY A 382 -35.03 -58.91 4.34
C GLY A 382 -35.00 -60.04 5.37
N TRP A 383 -35.99 -60.93 5.30
CA TRP A 383 -36.14 -62.03 6.25
C TRP A 383 -35.26 -63.24 5.90
N VAL A 384 -34.63 -63.88 6.90
CA VAL A 384 -33.87 -65.14 6.70
C VAL A 384 -34.81 -66.29 6.29
N SER A 385 -36.06 -66.27 6.72
CA SER A 385 -37.08 -67.23 6.31
C SER A 385 -38.48 -66.62 6.36
N ASN A 386 -39.26 -66.80 5.30
CA ASN A 386 -40.64 -66.33 5.21
C ASN A 386 -41.70 -67.43 5.40
N ALA A 387 -41.30 -68.62 5.83
CA ALA A 387 -42.20 -69.76 5.95
C ALA A 387 -43.37 -69.45 6.90
N LYS A 388 -44.62 -69.54 6.40
CA LYS A 388 -45.84 -69.24 7.17
C LYS A 388 -45.89 -67.82 7.77
N MET A 389 -45.16 -66.87 7.18
CA MET A 389 -45.31 -65.45 7.48
C MET A 389 -46.39 -64.86 6.58
N PHE A 390 -47.08 -63.85 7.09
CA PHE A 390 -48.07 -63.13 6.29
C PHE A 390 -48.01 -61.64 6.57
N ALA A 391 -47.92 -60.84 5.51
CA ALA A 391 -48.21 -59.41 5.58
C ALA A 391 -49.72 -59.17 5.70
N ARG A 392 -50.11 -58.23 6.54
CA ARG A 392 -51.50 -57.91 6.87
C ARG A 392 -51.64 -56.42 7.15
N ASP A 393 -52.88 -56.00 7.10
CA ASP A 393 -53.39 -54.66 7.38
C ASP A 393 -54.70 -54.87 8.12
N ASP A 394 -54.85 -54.28 9.31
CA ASP A 394 -56.09 -54.37 10.10
C ASP A 394 -57.04 -53.16 9.94
N GLY A 395 -56.67 -52.18 9.12
CA GLY A 395 -57.47 -50.99 8.82
C GLY A 395 -57.51 -49.96 9.96
N GLY A 396 -56.56 -50.00 10.90
CA GLY A 396 -56.41 -49.00 11.96
C GLY A 396 -56.16 -47.58 11.43
N GLU A 397 -56.43 -46.58 12.26
CA GLU A 397 -56.19 -45.16 11.92
C GLU A 397 -54.72 -44.75 12.07
N ASP A 398 -53.96 -45.44 12.92
CA ASP A 398 -52.52 -45.22 13.10
C ASP A 398 -51.75 -45.90 11.96
N ALA A 399 -51.22 -45.11 11.03
CA ALA A 399 -50.49 -45.60 9.87
C ALA A 399 -49.29 -46.49 10.24
N LEU A 400 -48.62 -46.23 11.38
CA LEU A 400 -47.43 -46.97 11.81
C LEU A 400 -47.75 -48.29 12.50
N LEU A 401 -49.01 -48.51 12.91
CA LEU A 401 -49.45 -49.70 13.65
C LEU A 401 -50.54 -50.50 12.94
N ARG A 402 -51.10 -49.96 11.86
CA ARG A 402 -52.12 -50.60 11.03
C ARG A 402 -51.57 -51.81 10.26
N ASP A 403 -50.40 -51.62 9.66
CA ASP A 403 -49.71 -52.64 8.88
C ASP A 403 -48.84 -53.51 9.78
N TYR A 404 -48.85 -54.82 9.53
CA TYR A 404 -47.96 -55.75 10.22
C TYR A 404 -47.62 -57.02 9.44
N VAL A 405 -46.48 -57.59 9.78
CA VAL A 405 -46.09 -58.95 9.42
C VAL A 405 -46.32 -59.89 10.61
N ILE A 406 -47.13 -60.93 10.41
CA ILE A 406 -47.43 -61.97 11.42
C ILE A 406 -46.60 -63.24 11.17
N PHE A 407 -46.05 -63.82 12.24
CA PHE A 407 -45.22 -65.03 12.16
C PHE A 407 -45.46 -66.00 13.34
N PRO A 408 -45.38 -67.33 13.12
CA PRO A 408 -45.77 -68.33 14.13
C PRO A 408 -44.60 -68.94 14.93
N SER A 409 -43.36 -68.59 14.61
CA SER A 409 -42.11 -69.11 15.18
C SER A 409 -41.02 -68.05 15.01
N ASN A 410 -39.92 -68.14 15.75
CA ASN A 410 -38.84 -67.14 15.73
C ASN A 410 -38.42 -66.72 14.31
N ARG A 411 -38.20 -65.43 14.11
CA ARG A 411 -37.78 -64.86 12.83
C ARG A 411 -36.56 -63.99 12.99
N THR A 412 -35.75 -63.95 11.94
CA THR A 412 -34.59 -63.09 11.86
C THR A 412 -34.73 -62.24 10.61
N PHE A 413 -34.58 -60.94 10.79
CA PHE A 413 -34.48 -59.93 9.76
C PHE A 413 -33.02 -59.48 9.69
N LEU A 414 -32.50 -59.33 8.48
CA LEU A 414 -31.15 -58.85 8.20
C LEU A 414 -31.27 -57.52 7.47
N LEU A 415 -30.41 -56.57 7.84
CA LEU A 415 -30.27 -55.27 7.20
C LEU A 415 -28.78 -54.95 7.09
N ASP A 416 -28.28 -54.75 5.89
CA ASP A 416 -26.91 -54.31 5.63
C ASP A 416 -26.80 -52.85 6.06
N VAL A 417 -25.95 -52.59 7.04
CA VAL A 417 -25.62 -51.25 7.55
C VAL A 417 -24.12 -51.22 7.83
N PRO A 418 -23.41 -50.10 7.64
CA PRO A 418 -21.99 -50.00 8.01
C PRO A 418 -21.74 -50.42 9.47
N SER A 419 -20.53 -50.88 9.78
CA SER A 419 -20.17 -51.10 11.20
C SER A 419 -20.26 -49.78 11.98
N GLY A 420 -20.80 -49.82 13.19
CA GLY A 420 -21.07 -48.64 14.02
C GLY A 420 -22.11 -48.92 15.10
N ASP A 421 -22.36 -47.96 15.97
CA ASP A 421 -23.48 -48.02 16.90
C ASP A 421 -24.77 -47.56 16.20
N TYR A 422 -25.93 -48.06 16.64
CA TYR A 422 -27.25 -47.77 16.07
C TYR A 422 -28.34 -47.77 17.14
N GLU A 423 -29.38 -46.97 16.94
CA GLU A 423 -30.69 -47.11 17.56
C GLU A 423 -31.62 -47.90 16.66
N VAL A 424 -32.11 -49.01 17.20
CA VAL A 424 -33.12 -49.84 16.55
C VAL A 424 -34.45 -49.66 17.24
N THR A 425 -35.37 -48.97 16.58
CA THR A 425 -36.75 -48.79 17.04
C THR A 425 -37.68 -49.81 16.42
N LEU A 426 -38.35 -50.59 17.25
CA LEU A 426 -39.26 -51.65 16.85
C LEU A 426 -40.66 -51.44 17.44
N SER A 427 -41.68 -51.49 16.58
CA SER A 427 -43.07 -51.57 17.03
C SER A 427 -43.60 -52.99 16.84
N VAL A 428 -44.12 -53.60 17.91
CA VAL A 428 -44.67 -54.96 17.84
C VAL A 428 -46.14 -55.03 18.22
N GLY A 429 -46.87 -55.87 17.49
CA GLY A 429 -48.31 -56.04 17.64
C GLY A 429 -48.71 -57.40 18.21
N GLY A 430 -49.95 -57.48 18.70
CA GLY A 430 -50.63 -58.75 18.98
C GLY A 430 -50.27 -59.45 20.30
N ARG A 431 -48.99 -59.63 20.64
CA ARG A 431 -48.48 -60.24 21.89
C ARG A 431 -47.07 -59.73 22.23
N ASN A 432 -46.55 -60.14 23.38
CA ASN A 432 -45.17 -59.83 23.79
C ASN A 432 -44.16 -60.56 22.89
N VAL A 433 -43.08 -59.86 22.52
CA VAL A 433 -42.02 -60.34 21.62
C VAL A 433 -40.68 -60.13 22.31
N ALA A 434 -39.91 -61.20 22.51
CA ALA A 434 -38.53 -61.05 22.95
C ALA A 434 -37.66 -60.66 21.75
N VAL A 435 -36.89 -59.60 21.92
CA VAL A 435 -36.04 -59.01 20.88
C VAL A 435 -34.59 -59.35 21.18
N THR A 436 -33.91 -59.85 20.17
CA THR A 436 -32.48 -60.16 20.19
C THR A 436 -31.81 -59.38 19.05
N LEU A 437 -30.83 -58.56 19.38
CA LEU A 437 -30.01 -57.78 18.45
C LEU A 437 -28.58 -58.30 18.55
N GLU A 438 -27.90 -58.54 17.43
CA GLU A 438 -26.51 -59.03 17.40
C GLU A 438 -26.26 -60.26 18.31
N GLY A 439 -27.25 -61.15 18.37
CA GLY A 439 -27.18 -62.36 19.19
C GLY A 439 -27.39 -62.14 20.70
N VAL A 440 -27.58 -60.90 21.16
CA VAL A 440 -27.85 -60.53 22.55
C VAL A 440 -29.34 -60.22 22.73
N GLN A 441 -30.00 -60.87 23.70
CA GLN A 441 -31.39 -60.57 24.01
C GLN A 441 -31.49 -59.26 24.79
N VAL A 442 -32.08 -58.23 24.19
CA VAL A 442 -32.11 -56.86 24.73
C VAL A 442 -33.34 -56.59 25.60
N ASP A 443 -34.53 -57.10 25.22
CA ASP A 443 -35.77 -56.86 25.97
C ASP A 443 -36.91 -57.81 25.53
N THR A 444 -38.06 -57.74 26.22
CA THR A 444 -39.34 -58.26 25.74
C THR A 444 -40.34 -57.11 25.59
N VAL A 445 -40.56 -56.68 24.35
CA VAL A 445 -41.54 -55.64 24.01
C VAL A 445 -42.94 -56.15 24.35
N SER A 446 -43.67 -55.38 25.14
CA SER A 446 -45.06 -55.70 25.50
C SER A 446 -46.00 -55.52 24.31
N ARG A 447 -47.13 -56.24 24.31
CA ARG A 447 -48.14 -56.16 23.25
C ARG A 447 -48.51 -54.70 22.91
N GLY A 448 -48.35 -54.31 21.65
CA GLY A 448 -48.72 -52.97 21.15
C GLY A 448 -47.75 -51.88 21.58
N GLY A 449 -46.55 -52.26 22.07
CA GLY A 449 -45.51 -51.33 22.47
C GLY A 449 -44.51 -51.08 21.35
N THR A 450 -43.90 -49.90 21.43
CA THR A 450 -42.73 -49.49 20.67
C THR A 450 -41.55 -49.38 21.63
N ARG A 451 -40.38 -49.83 21.21
CA ARG A 451 -39.14 -49.77 21.99
C ARG A 451 -37.96 -49.45 21.08
N THR A 452 -37.02 -48.70 21.62
CA THR A 452 -35.76 -48.31 20.99
C THR A 452 -34.62 -48.96 21.75
N TYR A 453 -33.62 -49.44 21.02
CA TYR A 453 -32.49 -50.18 21.56
C TYR A 453 -31.18 -49.69 20.95
N PRO A 454 -30.17 -49.36 21.77
CA PRO A 454 -28.81 -49.18 21.26
C PRO A 454 -28.21 -50.54 20.86
N VAL A 455 -27.48 -50.60 19.76
CA VAL A 455 -26.80 -51.79 19.26
C VAL A 455 -25.52 -51.43 18.50
N SER A 456 -24.45 -52.16 18.75
CA SER A 456 -23.19 -52.05 17.99
C SER A 456 -23.14 -53.11 16.90
N VAL A 457 -23.11 -52.71 15.64
CA VAL A 457 -22.91 -53.59 14.47
C VAL A 457 -21.42 -53.58 14.10
N VAL A 458 -20.81 -54.75 13.93
CA VAL A 458 -19.35 -54.85 13.72
C VAL A 458 -18.96 -55.47 12.39
N ASP A 459 -19.87 -56.17 11.72
CA ASP A 459 -19.64 -56.96 10.52
C ASP A 459 -20.37 -56.44 9.27
N GLY A 460 -20.91 -55.22 9.34
CA GLY A 460 -21.62 -54.60 8.23
C GLY A 460 -23.06 -55.08 8.02
N GLN A 461 -23.65 -55.82 8.98
CA GLN A 461 -25.03 -56.29 8.87
C GLN A 461 -25.73 -56.37 10.24
N LEU A 462 -26.80 -55.60 10.40
CA LEU A 462 -27.69 -55.70 11.56
C LEU A 462 -28.54 -56.98 11.49
N THR A 463 -28.45 -57.79 12.53
CA THR A 463 -29.21 -59.02 12.76
C THR A 463 -30.27 -58.81 13.84
N LEU A 464 -31.53 -58.64 13.42
CA LEU A 464 -32.69 -58.54 14.31
C LEU A 464 -33.42 -59.88 14.42
N SER A 465 -33.38 -60.51 15.59
CA SER A 465 -34.09 -61.76 15.89
C SER A 465 -35.28 -61.56 16.84
N LEU A 466 -36.47 -61.96 16.38
CA LEU A 466 -37.75 -61.82 17.08
C LEU A 466 -38.25 -63.20 17.54
N GLN A 467 -38.32 -63.41 18.86
CA GLN A 467 -38.82 -64.67 19.43
C GLN A 467 -40.35 -64.70 19.44
N ALA A 468 -40.93 -65.71 18.79
CA ALA A 468 -42.38 -65.87 18.75
C ALA A 468 -42.88 -66.64 19.97
N SER A 469 -43.88 -66.08 20.67
CA SER A 469 -44.49 -66.72 21.83
C SER A 469 -45.65 -67.68 21.45
N ASN A 470 -46.23 -67.58 20.24
CA ASN A 470 -47.14 -68.52 19.57
C ASN A 470 -47.58 -67.99 18.17
N LYS A 471 -48.66 -68.53 17.57
CA LYS A 471 -49.15 -68.26 16.20
C LYS A 471 -49.56 -66.80 15.86
N ASN A 472 -49.45 -65.83 16.77
CA ASN A 472 -49.97 -64.47 16.56
C ASN A 472 -48.98 -63.36 16.98
N THR A 473 -47.68 -63.60 16.87
CA THR A 473 -46.66 -62.57 17.03
C THR A 473 -46.60 -61.69 15.78
N ARG A 474 -46.50 -60.37 15.95
CA ARG A 474 -46.50 -59.39 14.87
C ARG A 474 -45.40 -58.36 15.05
N VAL A 475 -44.84 -57.90 13.94
CA VAL A 475 -44.01 -56.68 13.87
C VAL A 475 -44.71 -55.71 12.93
N ASN A 476 -44.75 -54.45 13.32
CA ASN A 476 -45.41 -53.37 12.60
C ASN A 476 -44.40 -52.46 11.92
N ARG A 477 -43.34 -52.10 12.62
CA ARG A 477 -42.36 -51.11 12.17
C ARG A 477 -40.96 -51.49 12.60
N LEU A 478 -39.98 -51.23 11.74
CA LEU A 478 -38.56 -51.20 12.08
C LEU A 478 -37.99 -49.85 11.64
N GLU A 479 -37.21 -49.24 12.50
CA GLU A 479 -36.45 -48.04 12.21
C GLU A 479 -35.05 -48.25 12.75
N VAL A 480 -34.04 -47.98 11.92
CA VAL A 480 -32.63 -48.17 12.25
C VAL A 480 -31.94 -46.85 11.94
N ARG A 481 -31.44 -46.22 12.99
CA ARG A 481 -30.73 -44.94 13.00
C ARG A 481 -29.33 -45.18 13.52
N LYS A 482 -28.28 -44.59 12.96
CA LYS A 482 -26.91 -44.74 13.48
C LYS A 482 -26.74 -43.94 14.78
N LEU A 483 -25.95 -44.44 15.73
CA LEU A 483 -25.54 -43.81 16.99
C LEU A 483 -24.06 -43.45 16.94
N GLY A 484 -23.69 -42.38 17.63
CA GLY A 484 -22.32 -41.84 17.65
C GLY A 484 -22.26 -40.53 16.89
N SER A 485 -22.84 -39.51 17.49
CA SER A 485 -22.89 -38.16 16.96
C SER A 485 -21.53 -37.50 17.19
N GLN A 486 -21.05 -36.78 16.18
CA GLN A 486 -19.81 -36.02 16.29
C GLN A 486 -20.12 -34.64 16.89
N VAL A 487 -19.14 -34.05 17.58
CA VAL A 487 -19.09 -32.59 17.74
C VAL A 487 -18.25 -32.10 16.57
N MET A 488 -18.83 -31.26 15.73
CA MET A 488 -18.17 -30.66 14.58
C MET A 488 -17.51 -29.36 15.01
N VAL A 489 -16.25 -29.20 14.63
CA VAL A 489 -15.48 -27.95 14.74
C VAL A 489 -15.22 -27.50 13.30
N ASP A 490 -15.81 -26.38 12.91
CA ASP A 490 -15.84 -25.91 11.52
C ASP A 490 -15.16 -24.55 11.41
N ALA A 491 -13.95 -24.54 10.85
CA ALA A 491 -13.09 -23.36 10.70
C ALA A 491 -12.81 -23.10 9.21
N PRO A 492 -12.47 -21.85 8.82
CA PRO A 492 -12.13 -21.53 7.43
C PRO A 492 -10.94 -22.36 6.91
N ALA A 493 -10.82 -22.48 5.59
CA ALA A 493 -9.84 -23.37 4.96
C ALA A 493 -8.37 -22.99 5.23
N GLU A 494 -7.52 -24.01 5.34
CA GLU A 494 -6.10 -23.91 5.74
C GLU A 494 -5.18 -23.21 4.72
N PRO A 495 -4.14 -22.48 5.18
CA PRO A 495 -3.79 -22.30 6.59
C PRO A 495 -4.70 -21.29 7.31
N ILE A 496 -5.11 -21.63 8.53
CA ILE A 496 -5.86 -20.72 9.41
C ILE A 496 -4.86 -19.72 10.00
N LEU A 497 -4.91 -18.47 9.55
CA LEU A 497 -4.00 -17.40 9.94
C LEU A 497 -4.73 -16.41 10.86
N ALA A 498 -4.12 -16.07 11.99
CA ALA A 498 -4.51 -14.93 12.82
C ALA A 498 -3.29 -14.04 13.02
N LEU A 499 -3.41 -12.73 12.77
CA LEU A 499 -2.36 -11.76 13.05
C LEU A 499 -2.60 -11.17 14.44
N GLU A 500 -1.54 -11.05 15.25
CA GLU A 500 -1.62 -10.35 16.53
C GLU A 500 -2.12 -8.91 16.32
N GLY A 501 -2.97 -8.42 17.23
CA GLY A 501 -3.51 -7.06 17.16
C GLY A 501 -4.53 -6.77 16.05
N ASP A 502 -4.81 -7.73 15.15
CA ASP A 502 -5.68 -7.57 13.97
C ASP A 502 -6.91 -8.52 13.99
N ASP A 503 -7.57 -8.69 12.84
CA ASP A 503 -8.83 -9.41 12.63
C ASP A 503 -8.98 -10.74 13.40
N SER A 504 -10.15 -10.89 14.01
CA SER A 504 -10.53 -12.11 14.72
C SER A 504 -11.00 -13.21 13.76
N LEU A 505 -10.54 -14.42 13.98
CA LEU A 505 -11.00 -15.62 13.30
C LEU A 505 -12.36 -16.05 13.86
N GLN A 506 -13.33 -16.35 12.99
CA GLN A 506 -14.57 -17.01 13.40
C GLN A 506 -14.54 -18.47 12.96
N TYR A 507 -14.92 -19.37 13.87
CA TYR A 507 -15.21 -20.76 13.57
C TYR A 507 -16.46 -21.20 14.34
N TYR A 508 -17.04 -22.33 13.96
CA TYR A 508 -18.31 -22.78 14.50
C TYR A 508 -18.20 -24.13 15.19
N GLY A 509 -18.90 -24.28 16.32
CA GLY A 509 -19.09 -25.55 17.00
C GLY A 509 -20.55 -25.98 16.92
N TYR A 510 -20.83 -27.24 16.58
CA TYR A 510 -22.17 -27.81 16.61
C TYR A 510 -22.16 -29.32 16.81
N LEU A 511 -23.30 -29.87 17.21
CA LEU A 511 -23.52 -31.30 17.34
C LEU A 511 -24.06 -31.87 16.03
N ALA A 512 -23.66 -33.08 15.68
CA ALA A 512 -24.23 -33.79 14.52
C ALA A 512 -25.73 -34.12 14.69
N GLU A 513 -26.27 -34.06 15.91
CA GLU A 513 -27.71 -34.12 16.19
C GLU A 513 -28.05 -33.37 17.50
N ASP A 514 -29.31 -32.98 17.68
CA ASP A 514 -29.77 -32.37 18.92
C ASP A 514 -29.65 -33.34 20.10
N THR A 515 -29.11 -32.83 21.21
CA THR A 515 -28.93 -33.58 22.45
C THR A 515 -30.24 -33.72 23.23
N THR A 516 -30.48 -34.87 23.89
CA THR A 516 -31.64 -35.03 24.78
C THR A 516 -31.35 -34.47 26.18
N GLY A 517 -31.34 -33.14 26.30
CA GLY A 517 -31.00 -32.39 27.52
C GLY A 517 -29.79 -31.50 27.31
N GLU A 518 -29.33 -30.81 28.36
CA GLU A 518 -28.20 -29.87 28.21
C GLU A 518 -26.85 -30.59 28.09
N SER A 519 -26.04 -30.22 27.10
CA SER A 519 -24.65 -30.65 26.90
C SER A 519 -23.74 -29.43 26.79
N SER A 520 -22.74 -29.33 27.67
CA SER A 520 -21.79 -28.21 27.73
C SER A 520 -20.43 -28.63 27.17
N VAL A 521 -19.98 -27.93 26.13
CA VAL A 521 -18.64 -28.06 25.54
C VAL A 521 -17.79 -26.91 26.07
N ALA A 522 -16.70 -27.24 26.76
CA ALA A 522 -15.67 -26.27 27.08
C ALA A 522 -14.74 -26.14 25.88
N VAL A 523 -14.47 -24.90 25.51
CA VAL A 523 -13.48 -24.49 24.52
C VAL A 523 -12.37 -23.79 25.28
N VAL A 524 -11.13 -24.21 25.07
CA VAL A 524 -9.97 -23.72 25.83
C VAL A 524 -8.87 -23.36 24.86
N ALA A 525 -8.47 -22.09 24.86
CA ALA A 525 -7.27 -21.63 24.17
C ALA A 525 -6.04 -21.87 25.05
N ASP A 526 -4.88 -21.98 24.40
CA ASP A 526 -3.61 -21.85 25.10
C ASP A 526 -3.29 -20.38 25.41
N ASP A 527 -2.05 -20.09 25.80
CA ASP A 527 -1.60 -18.75 26.19
C ASP A 527 -1.41 -17.79 25.02
N GLN A 528 -1.70 -18.21 23.78
CA GLN A 528 -1.48 -17.44 22.55
C GLN A 528 -2.77 -16.87 21.93
N SER A 529 -3.93 -17.21 22.48
CA SER A 529 -5.21 -16.76 21.92
C SER A 529 -6.28 -16.59 22.98
N GLU A 530 -7.27 -15.76 22.69
CA GLU A 530 -8.48 -15.61 23.51
C GLU A 530 -9.73 -15.95 22.69
N LEU A 531 -10.77 -16.38 23.41
CA LEU A 531 -12.01 -16.90 22.84
C LEU A 531 -13.21 -16.04 23.24
N SER A 532 -14.17 -15.90 22.32
CA SER A 532 -15.46 -15.27 22.58
C SER A 532 -16.61 -16.08 21.95
N VAL A 533 -17.79 -16.03 22.56
CA VAL A 533 -19.05 -16.59 22.03
C VAL A 533 -20.10 -15.51 21.75
N ASP A 534 -19.76 -14.24 22.01
CA ASP A 534 -20.61 -13.08 21.75
C ASP A 534 -19.92 -12.00 20.91
N GLY A 535 -18.69 -12.27 20.45
CA GLY A 535 -17.85 -11.37 19.67
C GLY A 535 -17.35 -10.15 20.45
N VAL A 536 -17.59 -10.06 21.77
CA VAL A 536 -17.30 -8.86 22.57
C VAL A 536 -16.47 -9.18 23.81
N ASN A 537 -16.79 -10.25 24.54
CA ASN A 537 -16.10 -10.64 25.75
C ASN A 537 -15.16 -11.81 25.46
N PHE A 538 -13.86 -11.58 25.70
CA PHE A 538 -12.79 -12.54 25.42
C PHE A 538 -12.23 -13.15 26.72
N ASP A 539 -11.99 -14.46 26.73
CA ASP A 539 -11.41 -15.21 27.85
C ASP A 539 -10.58 -16.41 27.32
N SER A 540 -9.68 -16.93 28.16
CA SER A 540 -8.89 -18.15 27.91
C SER A 540 -9.73 -19.42 27.77
N SER A 541 -10.98 -19.40 28.28
CA SER A 541 -11.92 -20.49 28.12
C SER A 541 -13.35 -19.99 28.07
N VAL A 542 -14.10 -20.49 27.10
CA VAL A 542 -15.54 -20.25 26.96
C VAL A 542 -16.30 -21.57 27.02
N THR A 543 -17.59 -21.50 27.35
CA THR A 543 -18.48 -22.67 27.35
C THR A 543 -19.58 -22.46 26.32
N VAL A 544 -19.71 -23.40 25.41
CA VAL A 544 -20.81 -23.48 24.46
C VAL A 544 -21.81 -24.53 24.97
N THR A 545 -23.08 -24.14 25.07
CA THR A 545 -24.13 -25.01 25.59
C THR A 545 -25.09 -25.39 24.49
N PHE A 546 -25.28 -26.70 24.34
CA PHE A 546 -26.21 -27.31 23.41
C PHE A 546 -27.38 -27.93 24.18
N ASP A 547 -28.58 -27.84 23.64
CA ASP A 547 -29.81 -28.41 24.17
C ASP A 547 -30.67 -29.00 23.05
N GLU A 548 -31.91 -29.36 23.38
CA GLU A 548 -32.88 -29.97 22.46
C GLU A 548 -33.30 -29.04 21.30
N THR A 549 -32.81 -27.80 21.24
CA THR A 549 -33.25 -26.77 20.28
C THR A 549 -32.11 -26.13 19.47
N ASN A 550 -30.86 -26.31 19.87
CA ASN A 550 -29.71 -25.67 19.22
C ASN A 550 -28.52 -26.60 18.99
N GLY A 551 -28.66 -27.91 19.23
CA GLY A 551 -27.58 -28.89 19.08
C GLY A 551 -27.01 -28.89 17.67
N THR A 552 -27.85 -28.93 16.64
CA THR A 552 -27.42 -28.90 15.24
C THR A 552 -27.18 -27.50 14.68
N THR A 553 -27.44 -26.45 15.46
CA THR A 553 -27.28 -25.07 15.01
C THR A 553 -25.83 -24.64 15.23
N PRO A 554 -25.09 -24.21 14.19
CA PRO A 554 -23.75 -23.65 14.33
C PRO A 554 -23.70 -22.57 15.42
N GLN A 555 -22.88 -22.78 16.44
CA GLN A 555 -22.59 -21.78 17.47
C GLN A 555 -21.27 -21.11 17.11
N GLU A 556 -21.32 -19.80 16.89
CA GLU A 556 -20.14 -19.02 16.56
C GLU A 556 -19.18 -18.96 17.76
N ILE A 557 -17.90 -19.18 17.48
CA ILE A 557 -16.80 -19.00 18.41
C ILE A 557 -15.78 -18.12 17.70
N THR A 558 -15.51 -16.97 18.29
CA THR A 558 -14.48 -16.05 17.83
C THR A 558 -13.16 -16.35 18.53
N VAL A 559 -12.09 -16.50 17.77
CA VAL A 559 -10.71 -16.59 18.26
C VAL A 559 -9.99 -15.33 17.83
N ARG A 560 -9.15 -14.78 18.69
CA ARG A 560 -8.16 -13.78 18.29
C ARG A 560 -6.81 -14.15 18.88
N ALA A 561 -5.75 -13.91 18.13
CA ALA A 561 -4.40 -13.93 18.68
C ALA A 561 -4.29 -12.86 19.77
N ILE A 562 -3.55 -13.15 20.83
CA ILE A 562 -3.28 -12.17 21.87
C ILE A 562 -2.24 -11.20 21.31
N ASP A 563 -2.62 -9.93 21.16
CA ASP A 563 -1.65 -8.86 20.91
C ASP A 563 -0.83 -8.67 22.18
N ASP A 564 0.44 -9.05 22.13
CA ASP A 564 1.36 -8.81 23.22
C ASP A 564 2.56 -7.96 22.78
N THR A 565 3.70 -8.12 23.43
CA THR A 565 4.93 -7.38 23.08
C THR A 565 6.13 -8.34 23.04
N VAL A 566 5.81 -9.63 23.01
CA VAL A 566 6.74 -10.74 23.04
C VAL A 566 6.80 -11.20 21.60
N VAL A 567 7.79 -10.66 20.90
CA VAL A 567 8.20 -11.19 19.60
C VAL A 567 8.37 -12.71 19.74
N GLU A 568 7.66 -13.48 18.92
CA GLU A 568 7.58 -14.95 18.92
C GLU A 568 7.73 -15.56 17.52
N GLY A 569 7.61 -14.75 16.45
CA GLY A 569 7.55 -15.18 15.06
C GLY A 569 6.26 -15.94 14.73
N ALA A 570 6.14 -16.45 13.49
CA ALA A 570 5.00 -17.30 13.13
C ALA A 570 5.00 -18.59 13.95
N HIS A 571 3.99 -18.76 14.78
CA HIS A 571 3.85 -19.88 15.70
C HIS A 571 2.42 -20.43 15.69
N THR A 572 2.09 -21.38 16.55
CA THR A 572 0.76 -22.01 16.57
C THR A 572 0.09 -21.84 17.92
N SER A 573 -1.18 -21.41 17.91
CA SER A 573 -2.10 -21.56 19.04
C SER A 573 -2.96 -22.82 18.84
N THR A 574 -3.17 -23.59 19.91
CA THR A 574 -4.03 -24.77 19.93
C THR A 574 -5.29 -24.48 20.74
N ILE A 575 -6.45 -24.56 20.09
CA ILE A 575 -7.75 -24.48 20.74
C ILE A 575 -8.30 -25.90 20.93
N THR A 576 -8.55 -26.28 22.17
CA THR A 576 -9.01 -27.62 22.54
C THR A 576 -10.47 -27.63 22.95
N HIS A 577 -11.16 -28.74 22.68
CA HIS A 577 -12.60 -28.89 22.93
C HIS A 577 -12.89 -30.13 23.77
N ALA A 578 -13.76 -29.99 24.77
CA ALA A 578 -14.18 -31.12 25.58
C ALA A 578 -15.61 -30.97 26.10
N ILE A 579 -16.41 -32.04 26.02
CA ILE A 579 -17.70 -32.09 26.71
C ILE A 579 -17.43 -32.20 28.23
N THR A 580 -17.82 -31.18 28.98
CA THR A 580 -17.61 -31.10 30.43
C THR A 580 -18.82 -31.57 31.24
N ALA A 581 -20.01 -31.45 30.66
CA ALA A 581 -21.26 -31.96 31.22
C ALA A 581 -22.19 -32.38 30.07
N SER A 582 -22.94 -33.47 30.25
CA SER A 582 -23.94 -33.90 29.29
C SER A 582 -25.09 -34.60 29.99
N GLU A 583 -26.31 -34.11 29.80
CA GLU A 583 -27.55 -34.79 30.18
C GLU A 583 -27.92 -35.89 29.16
N ASP A 584 -27.25 -35.93 28.00
CA ASP A 584 -27.28 -37.00 27.01
C ASP A 584 -25.90 -37.72 26.88
N PRO A 585 -25.49 -38.49 27.90
CA PRO A 585 -24.20 -39.17 27.88
C PRO A 585 -24.17 -40.39 26.94
N VAL A 586 -25.28 -40.71 26.26
CA VAL A 586 -25.34 -41.81 25.30
C VAL A 586 -24.85 -41.34 23.94
N ASN A 587 -25.30 -40.17 23.49
CA ASN A 587 -24.89 -39.59 22.21
C ASN A 587 -23.65 -38.69 22.35
N PHE A 588 -23.52 -37.97 23.48
CA PHE A 588 -22.44 -37.01 23.75
C PHE A 588 -21.77 -37.29 25.11
N PRO A 589 -21.03 -38.41 25.26
CA PRO A 589 -20.32 -38.70 26.50
C PRO A 589 -19.16 -37.73 26.73
N THR A 590 -18.79 -37.46 27.99
CA THR A 590 -17.60 -36.65 28.35
C THR A 590 -16.26 -37.28 27.92
N SER A 591 -16.30 -38.49 27.38
CA SER A 591 -15.13 -39.19 26.82
C SER A 591 -15.09 -39.14 25.28
N LEU A 592 -16.03 -38.44 24.64
CA LEU A 592 -16.01 -38.21 23.20
C LEU A 592 -14.80 -37.31 22.89
N GLU A 593 -13.92 -37.78 22.01
CA GLU A 593 -12.83 -36.96 21.50
C GLU A 593 -13.40 -35.99 20.46
N ILE A 594 -12.96 -34.73 20.54
CA ILE A 594 -13.31 -33.64 19.63
C ILE A 594 -11.98 -33.15 19.06
N ASP A 595 -11.97 -32.85 17.76
CA ASP A 595 -10.74 -32.41 17.10
C ASP A 595 -10.31 -31.03 17.62
N ASP A 596 -9.01 -30.89 17.91
CA ASP A 596 -8.41 -29.61 18.26
C ASP A 596 -8.31 -28.73 17.01
N LEU A 597 -8.45 -27.41 17.20
CA LEU A 597 -8.21 -26.42 16.16
C LEU A 597 -6.80 -25.84 16.32
N VAL A 598 -5.99 -25.88 15.26
CA VAL A 598 -4.66 -25.27 15.25
C VAL A 598 -4.72 -23.98 14.45
N VAL A 599 -4.42 -22.86 15.09
CA VAL A 599 -4.33 -21.54 14.47
C VAL A 599 -2.87 -21.18 14.31
N THR A 600 -2.46 -20.79 13.11
CA THR A 600 -1.14 -20.17 12.92
C THR A 600 -1.25 -18.71 13.30
N VAL A 601 -0.54 -18.32 14.35
CA VAL A 601 -0.43 -16.94 14.81
C VAL A 601 0.75 -16.31 14.08
N LEU A 602 0.49 -15.22 13.38
CA LEU A 602 1.51 -14.35 12.84
C LEU A 602 1.77 -13.26 13.88
N ASP A 603 3.00 -13.25 14.36
CA ASP A 603 3.53 -12.20 15.22
C ASP A 603 3.57 -10.88 14.44
N ASN A 604 3.01 -9.83 15.03
CA ASN A 604 2.95 -8.49 14.44
C ASN A 604 4.07 -7.57 14.95
N ASP A 605 4.93 -8.06 15.86
CA ASP A 605 6.02 -7.27 16.41
C ASP A 605 7.15 -7.10 15.36
N GLY A 606 7.55 -5.84 15.13
CA GLY A 606 8.64 -5.49 14.22
C GLY A 606 10.01 -5.99 14.71
N ILE A 607 11.01 -6.00 13.82
CA ILE A 607 12.42 -6.18 14.24
C ILE A 607 12.81 -5.02 15.17
N ASN A 608 13.56 -5.28 16.22
CA ASN A 608 14.09 -4.24 17.10
C ASN A 608 15.52 -3.84 16.69
N PHE A 609 15.85 -2.56 16.63
CA PHE A 609 17.22 -2.08 16.43
C PHE A 609 17.76 -1.45 17.71
N VAL A 610 19.03 -1.68 17.99
CA VAL A 610 19.70 -1.08 19.15
C VAL A 610 21.00 -0.42 18.71
N ALA A 611 21.04 0.91 18.73
CA ALA A 611 22.27 1.66 18.49
C ALA A 611 23.19 1.69 19.71
N ASN A 612 24.37 1.07 19.59
CA ASN A 612 25.46 1.15 20.54
C ASN A 612 26.43 2.26 20.12
N TYR A 613 26.39 3.39 20.83
CA TYR A 613 27.21 4.55 20.50
C TYR A 613 28.63 4.44 21.08
N HIS A 614 29.65 4.45 20.22
CA HIS A 614 31.06 4.25 20.60
C HIS A 614 31.93 5.51 20.62
N ASP A 615 31.33 6.69 20.46
CA ASP A 615 32.04 7.97 20.51
C ASP A 615 32.64 8.30 21.90
N ASP A 616 33.73 9.07 21.91
CA ASP A 616 34.30 9.63 23.13
C ASP A 616 33.34 10.66 23.79
N PRO A 617 33.40 10.88 25.11
CA PRO A 617 32.53 11.84 25.79
C PRO A 617 32.67 13.27 25.24
N ASN A 618 31.52 13.89 24.91
CA ASN A 618 31.41 15.22 24.29
C ASN A 618 31.80 15.30 22.80
N GLU A 619 31.94 14.16 22.11
CA GLU A 619 32.17 14.10 20.66
C GLU A 619 31.04 13.32 19.98
N GLY A 620 30.91 13.45 18.65
CA GLY A 620 29.99 12.64 17.86
C GLY A 620 28.54 12.64 18.36
N PHE A 621 27.99 11.45 18.59
CA PHE A 621 26.67 11.25 19.21
C PHE A 621 26.59 11.75 20.64
N PHE A 622 27.69 11.91 21.38
CA PHE A 622 27.74 12.48 22.73
C PHE A 622 28.06 13.99 22.77
N ASP A 623 28.11 14.68 21.63
CA ASP A 623 28.34 16.12 21.56
C ASP A 623 27.28 16.91 22.40
N PRO A 624 27.66 17.89 23.25
CA PRO A 624 26.72 18.58 24.11
C PRO A 624 25.69 19.48 23.40
N ALA A 625 25.98 19.90 22.16
CA ALA A 625 25.13 20.80 21.38
C ALA A 625 24.30 20.05 20.33
N LEU A 626 24.89 19.05 19.68
CA LEU A 626 24.30 18.34 18.54
C LEU A 626 23.98 16.87 18.85
N GLY A 627 24.56 16.29 19.89
CA GLY A 627 24.49 14.85 20.16
C GLY A 627 23.06 14.34 20.36
N GLN A 628 22.17 15.11 20.99
CA GLN A 628 20.77 14.71 21.11
C GLN A 628 20.07 14.65 19.75
N GLN A 629 20.19 15.69 18.92
CA GLN A 629 19.57 15.73 17.60
C GLN A 629 20.09 14.61 16.68
N ARG A 630 21.38 14.29 16.79
CA ARG A 630 22.00 13.16 16.07
C ARG A 630 21.41 11.81 16.48
N ARG A 631 21.24 11.59 17.80
CA ARG A 631 20.61 10.36 18.30
C ARG A 631 19.13 10.29 17.95
N ASP A 632 18.40 11.41 18.02
CA ASP A 632 16.98 11.45 17.63
C ASP A 632 16.81 11.11 16.15
N ALA A 633 17.68 11.64 15.28
CA ALA A 633 17.66 11.32 13.85
C ALA A 633 18.17 9.90 13.52
N MET A 634 19.12 9.37 14.31
CA MET A 634 19.54 7.97 14.23
C MET A 634 18.38 7.04 14.59
N GLU A 635 17.72 7.28 15.73
CA GLU A 635 16.59 6.48 16.18
C GLU A 635 15.45 6.52 15.17
N ALA A 636 15.07 7.71 14.68
CA ALA A 636 14.03 7.83 13.67
C ALA A 636 14.36 7.07 12.37
N ALA A 637 15.63 7.00 11.98
CA ALA A 637 16.06 6.19 10.84
C ALA A 637 15.99 4.68 11.11
N LEU A 638 16.25 4.25 12.35
CA LEU A 638 16.08 2.87 12.77
C LEU A 638 14.59 2.49 12.79
N ASP A 639 13.72 3.33 13.34
CA ASP A 639 12.26 3.15 13.35
C ASP A 639 11.68 2.89 11.94
N VAL A 640 12.28 3.50 10.91
CA VAL A 640 11.89 3.27 9.51
C VAL A 640 12.18 1.83 9.08
N TRP A 641 13.31 1.25 9.49
CA TRP A 641 13.62 -0.15 9.23
C TRP A 641 12.81 -1.09 10.11
N GLU A 642 12.58 -0.74 11.39
CA GLU A 642 11.70 -1.49 12.31
C GLU A 642 10.27 -1.63 11.75
N SER A 643 9.74 -0.55 11.18
CA SER A 643 8.40 -0.56 10.55
C SER A 643 8.36 -1.22 9.18
N SER A 644 9.51 -1.37 8.51
CA SER A 644 9.59 -1.98 7.18
C SER A 644 9.85 -3.49 7.22
N LEU A 645 10.45 -4.00 8.31
CA LEU A 645 10.88 -5.38 8.45
C LEU A 645 10.10 -6.10 9.55
N VAL A 646 9.72 -7.34 9.26
CA VAL A 646 9.05 -8.23 10.22
C VAL A 646 10.08 -9.16 10.83
N ALA A 647 10.02 -9.40 12.14
CA ALA A 647 10.91 -10.35 12.79
C ALA A 647 10.67 -11.79 12.31
N SER A 648 11.73 -12.58 12.12
CA SER A 648 11.62 -14.01 11.80
C SER A 648 11.74 -14.92 13.02
N TYR A 649 12.12 -14.39 14.18
CA TYR A 649 12.19 -15.12 15.43
C TYR A 649 12.03 -14.21 16.65
N ALA A 650 11.68 -14.86 17.75
CA ALA A 650 11.46 -14.23 19.03
C ALA A 650 12.64 -13.35 19.50
N GLY A 651 12.37 -12.05 19.65
CA GLY A 651 13.29 -11.05 20.14
C GLY A 651 14.39 -10.70 19.14
N GLU A 652 14.15 -10.88 17.83
CA GLU A 652 15.09 -10.48 16.78
C GLU A 652 15.49 -9.01 16.97
N THR A 653 16.74 -8.82 17.41
CA THR A 653 17.33 -7.51 17.65
C THR A 653 18.57 -7.38 16.78
N ILE A 654 18.68 -6.26 16.08
CA ILE A 654 19.86 -5.89 15.31
C ILE A 654 20.61 -4.81 16.09
N TYR A 655 21.77 -5.18 16.61
CA TYR A 655 22.69 -4.28 17.29
C TYR A 655 23.57 -3.56 16.26
N VAL A 656 23.62 -2.24 16.40
CA VAL A 656 24.34 -1.33 15.51
C VAL A 656 25.48 -0.66 16.27
N ASP A 657 26.72 -1.00 15.93
CA ASP A 657 27.93 -0.30 16.38
C ASP A 657 28.04 1.04 15.65
N ALA A 658 27.68 2.13 16.34
CA ALA A 658 27.54 3.46 15.75
C ALA A 658 28.59 4.45 16.29
N GLU A 659 29.30 5.10 15.36
CA GLU A 659 30.25 6.17 15.68
C GLU A 659 30.20 7.34 14.69
N MET A 660 30.64 8.51 15.12
CA MET A 660 30.71 9.73 14.31
C MET A 660 32.15 10.25 14.20
N ASN A 661 32.83 9.90 13.11
CA ASN A 661 34.23 10.24 12.86
C ASN A 661 34.43 11.04 11.56
N PRO A 662 35.45 11.91 11.46
CA PRO A 662 35.74 12.62 10.22
C PRO A 662 36.06 11.66 9.08
N GLN A 663 35.33 11.76 7.96
CA GLN A 663 35.51 10.91 6.78
C GLN A 663 36.31 11.58 5.67
N ALA A 664 36.65 10.81 4.63
CA ALA A 664 37.26 11.37 3.42
C ALA A 664 36.32 12.40 2.75
N ALA A 665 36.91 13.33 2.00
CA ALA A 665 36.15 14.38 1.33
C ALA A 665 35.10 13.77 0.38
N GLY A 666 33.83 14.15 0.57
CA GLY A 666 32.69 13.64 -0.21
C GLY A 666 32.04 12.37 0.33
N VAL A 667 32.54 11.81 1.44
CA VAL A 667 31.94 10.65 2.11
C VAL A 667 31.02 11.13 3.22
N LEU A 668 29.75 10.73 3.17
CA LEU A 668 28.71 11.12 4.12
C LEU A 668 28.61 10.14 5.29
N GLY A 669 28.73 8.85 4.98
CA GLY A 669 28.81 7.76 5.92
C GLY A 669 29.50 6.55 5.29
N SER A 670 29.62 5.50 6.09
CA SER A 670 29.94 4.17 5.60
C SER A 670 29.39 3.15 6.58
N ALA A 671 28.78 2.08 6.08
CA ALA A 671 28.37 0.96 6.88
C ALA A 671 28.61 -0.40 6.19
N SER A 672 28.65 -1.44 7.01
CA SER A 672 28.75 -2.81 6.54
C SER A 672 28.32 -3.81 7.62
N PRO A 673 27.92 -5.02 7.23
CA PRO A 673 27.83 -6.13 8.17
C PRO A 673 29.19 -6.40 8.83
N LEU A 674 29.21 -6.60 10.15
CA LEU A 674 30.44 -6.86 10.92
C LEU A 674 30.90 -8.32 10.82
N SER A 675 29.99 -9.24 10.53
CA SER A 675 30.31 -10.64 10.28
C SER A 675 29.42 -11.24 9.19
N TYR A 676 29.84 -12.39 8.65
CA TYR A 676 29.16 -13.04 7.53
C TYR A 676 29.12 -14.56 7.69
N TRP A 677 28.06 -15.16 7.16
CA TRP A 677 27.70 -16.55 7.36
C TRP A 677 27.31 -17.24 6.05
N ILE A 678 27.42 -18.57 6.06
CA ILE A 678 26.86 -19.44 5.02
C ILE A 678 25.52 -19.94 5.55
N VAL A 679 24.43 -19.64 4.84
CA VAL A 679 23.06 -20.02 5.21
C VAL A 679 22.50 -20.92 4.12
N ASN A 680 22.03 -22.11 4.50
CA ASN A 680 21.44 -23.09 3.57
C ASN A 680 22.28 -23.49 2.34
N GLY A 681 23.61 -23.32 2.41
CA GLY A 681 24.53 -23.62 1.30
C GLY A 681 24.77 -22.44 0.36
N GLU A 682 24.10 -21.30 0.58
CA GLU A 682 24.35 -20.00 -0.04
C GLU A 682 25.34 -19.22 0.86
N GLY A 683 26.34 -18.58 0.27
CA GLY A 683 27.36 -17.86 1.04
C GLY A 683 27.02 -16.40 1.29
N GLY A 684 27.83 -15.75 2.13
CA GLY A 684 27.97 -14.29 2.25
C GLY A 684 26.73 -13.52 2.73
N ALA A 685 25.87 -14.15 3.55
CA ALA A 685 24.86 -13.40 4.31
C ALA A 685 25.55 -12.62 5.43
N GLY A 686 25.36 -11.31 5.51
CA GLY A 686 25.77 -10.52 6.66
C GLY A 686 24.99 -10.96 7.90
N ALA A 687 25.55 -10.68 9.08
CA ALA A 687 25.06 -11.16 10.36
C ALA A 687 23.55 -11.01 10.57
N ALA A 688 23.02 -9.81 10.33
CA ALA A 688 21.59 -9.50 10.47
C ALA A 688 20.73 -10.40 9.56
N LEU A 689 21.01 -10.42 8.25
CA LEU A 689 20.29 -11.27 7.30
C LEU A 689 20.48 -12.77 7.60
N ALA A 690 21.64 -13.16 8.11
CA ALA A 690 21.92 -14.55 8.47
C ALA A 690 21.07 -15.01 9.67
N ASN A 691 20.97 -14.19 10.72
CA ASN A 691 20.07 -14.43 11.84
C ASN A 691 18.64 -14.57 11.34
N HIS A 692 18.19 -13.60 10.54
CA HIS A 692 16.84 -13.56 10.00
C HIS A 692 16.49 -14.82 9.18
N ARG A 693 17.33 -15.20 8.22
CA ARG A 693 17.08 -16.38 7.37
C ARG A 693 17.15 -17.70 8.11
N VAL A 694 17.88 -17.78 9.22
CA VAL A 694 17.94 -18.99 10.05
C VAL A 694 16.79 -19.02 11.05
N GLY A 695 16.18 -17.88 11.36
CA GLY A 695 15.15 -17.77 12.40
C GLY A 695 15.73 -17.95 13.81
N GLN A 696 16.98 -17.52 14.03
CA GLN A 696 17.60 -17.51 15.36
C GLN A 696 18.76 -16.52 15.44
N ASP A 697 19.02 -16.01 16.63
CA ASP A 697 20.21 -15.21 16.92
C ASP A 697 21.48 -16.08 16.95
N LEU A 698 22.40 -15.83 16.01
CA LEU A 698 23.68 -16.55 15.87
C LEU A 698 24.81 -15.91 16.71
N LEU A 699 24.64 -14.69 17.20
CA LEU A 699 25.71 -13.84 17.75
C LEU A 699 25.49 -13.39 19.20
N GLY A 700 24.26 -13.44 19.72
CA GLY A 700 23.93 -12.96 21.05
C GLY A 700 23.65 -11.46 21.06
N THR A 701 24.47 -10.73 21.82
CA THR A 701 24.37 -9.26 21.95
C THR A 701 25.56 -8.55 21.32
N GLU A 702 26.24 -9.20 20.38
CA GLU A 702 27.38 -8.61 19.65
C GLU A 702 26.83 -7.82 18.46
N ASP A 703 27.43 -6.69 18.13
CA ASP A 703 26.95 -5.84 17.04
C ASP A 703 26.99 -6.56 15.68
N GLU A 704 25.89 -6.46 14.93
CA GLU A 704 25.76 -7.01 13.57
C GLU A 704 26.14 -6.01 12.49
N ILE A 705 25.83 -4.73 12.69
CA ILE A 705 26.05 -3.66 11.72
C ILE A 705 27.04 -2.65 12.31
N GLY A 706 28.08 -2.33 11.56
CA GLY A 706 28.99 -1.22 11.89
C GLY A 706 28.67 -0.03 11.02
N ILE A 707 28.41 1.13 11.62
CA ILE A 707 28.13 2.38 10.93
C ILE A 707 29.04 3.51 11.43
N THR A 708 29.70 4.19 10.50
CA THR A 708 30.47 5.40 10.78
C THR A 708 29.90 6.57 9.96
N LEU A 709 29.41 7.60 10.64
CA LEU A 709 28.86 8.80 10.01
C LEU A 709 29.85 9.97 10.07
N ASN A 710 29.86 10.84 9.06
CA ASN A 710 30.84 11.91 8.97
C ASN A 710 30.58 13.05 9.98
N SER A 711 31.48 13.22 10.95
CA SER A 711 31.39 14.29 11.95
C SER A 711 31.93 15.66 11.48
N ASP A 712 32.70 15.71 10.39
CA ASP A 712 33.31 16.92 9.83
C ASP A 712 32.74 17.26 8.43
N PHE A 713 31.41 17.18 8.30
CA PHE A 713 30.70 17.55 7.07
C PHE A 713 29.88 18.83 7.25
N GLY A 714 29.92 19.71 6.25
CA GLY A 714 29.24 21.00 6.28
C GLY A 714 27.76 20.88 5.93
N SER A 715 26.89 21.48 6.75
CA SER A 715 25.43 21.61 6.53
C SER A 715 24.58 20.35 6.72
N TRP A 716 24.76 19.60 7.81
CA TRP A 716 23.78 18.58 8.20
C TRP A 716 22.44 19.21 8.61
N TYR A 717 21.34 18.59 8.17
CA TYR A 717 20.00 18.75 8.71
C TYR A 717 19.64 17.51 9.54
N TYR A 718 19.41 17.70 10.84
CA TYR A 718 19.08 16.61 11.78
C TYR A 718 17.57 16.54 12.09
N GLY A 719 16.73 17.28 11.34
CA GLY A 719 15.28 17.19 11.50
C GLY A 719 14.74 15.90 10.91
N THR A 720 13.66 15.39 11.49
CA THR A 720 12.97 14.15 11.07
C THR A 720 11.62 14.45 10.40
N ASP A 721 11.40 15.70 10.01
CA ASP A 721 10.14 16.21 9.47
C ASP A 721 10.07 16.21 7.94
N GLY A 722 11.15 15.81 7.26
CA GLY A 722 11.27 15.82 5.81
C GLY A 722 11.51 17.21 5.19
N GLU A 723 11.63 18.27 6.01
CA GLU A 723 11.74 19.66 5.55
C GLU A 723 13.21 20.11 5.39
N THR A 724 14.03 19.28 4.73
CA THR A 724 15.47 19.53 4.55
C THR A 724 15.71 20.80 3.72
N PRO A 725 16.44 21.80 4.25
CA PRO A 725 16.78 22.99 3.48
C PRO A 725 17.60 22.66 2.22
N SER A 726 17.38 23.41 1.13
CA SER A 726 18.03 23.19 -0.18
C SER A 726 19.58 23.29 -0.20
N ASN A 727 20.18 23.71 0.92
CA ASN A 727 21.63 23.83 1.10
C ASN A 727 22.17 22.91 2.22
N ALA A 728 21.34 22.01 2.75
CA ALA A 728 21.65 21.05 3.78
C ALA A 728 21.44 19.60 3.31
N TRP A 729 22.22 18.70 3.90
CA TRP A 729 22.13 17.27 3.67
C TRP A 729 21.28 16.64 4.76
N ASP A 730 20.31 15.85 4.36
CA ASP A 730 19.42 15.18 5.31
C ASP A 730 20.16 14.04 6.03
N PHE A 731 20.36 14.17 7.34
CA PHE A 731 21.12 13.21 8.11
C PHE A 731 20.38 11.87 8.24
N MET A 732 19.06 11.90 8.46
CA MET A 732 18.24 10.71 8.61
C MET A 732 18.27 9.84 7.34
N THR A 733 18.18 10.44 6.16
CA THR A 733 18.31 9.74 4.86
C THR A 733 19.66 9.02 4.74
N VAL A 734 20.76 9.63 5.21
CA VAL A 734 22.07 8.96 5.24
C VAL A 734 22.06 7.78 6.19
N VAL A 735 21.50 7.91 7.38
CA VAL A 735 21.43 6.78 8.32
C VAL A 735 20.63 5.62 7.71
N ILE A 736 19.46 5.88 7.11
CA ILE A 736 18.65 4.85 6.45
C ILE A 736 19.47 4.15 5.36
N HIS A 737 20.15 4.92 4.51
CA HIS A 737 21.05 4.42 3.46
C HIS A 737 22.14 3.49 4.01
N GLU A 738 22.89 3.95 5.01
CA GLU A 738 24.01 3.20 5.57
C GLU A 738 23.52 1.93 6.28
N ILE A 739 22.42 1.99 7.03
CA ILE A 739 21.81 0.80 7.62
C ILE A 739 21.41 -0.21 6.54
N GLY A 740 20.94 0.25 5.37
CA GLY A 740 20.70 -0.61 4.20
C GLY A 740 21.91 -1.46 3.81
N HIS A 741 23.12 -0.88 3.79
CA HIS A 741 24.34 -1.67 3.56
C HIS A 741 24.57 -2.73 4.64
N GLY A 742 24.32 -2.39 5.91
CA GLY A 742 24.35 -3.33 7.04
C GLY A 742 23.33 -4.46 6.93
N LEU A 743 22.18 -4.19 6.30
CA LEU A 743 21.10 -5.14 6.02
C LEU A 743 21.27 -5.89 4.69
N ASN A 744 22.52 -6.00 4.21
CA ASN A 744 22.94 -6.76 3.04
C ASN A 744 22.81 -6.12 1.67
N PHE A 745 22.53 -4.81 1.53
CA PHE A 745 22.77 -4.09 0.28
C PHE A 745 24.27 -3.89 0.01
N PHE A 746 25.04 -4.97 -0.04
CA PHE A 746 26.49 -4.92 -0.11
C PHE A 746 27.03 -6.01 -1.04
N SER A 747 27.87 -5.59 -1.98
CA SER A 747 28.60 -6.50 -2.86
C SER A 747 30.02 -6.73 -2.35
N GLY A 748 30.39 -8.00 -2.19
CA GLY A 748 31.74 -8.48 -1.94
C GLY A 748 32.56 -8.72 -3.21
N ILE A 749 32.10 -8.26 -4.38
CA ILE A 749 32.87 -8.40 -5.63
C ILE A 749 34.06 -7.44 -5.66
N LEU A 750 35.23 -7.96 -6.04
CA LEU A 750 36.46 -7.18 -6.17
C LEU A 750 36.62 -6.61 -7.58
N THR A 751 37.50 -5.62 -7.73
CA THR A 751 37.75 -4.94 -9.02
C THR A 751 38.31 -5.83 -10.12
N ASP A 752 38.88 -6.98 -9.76
CA ASP A 752 39.32 -8.01 -10.71
C ASP A 752 38.23 -9.04 -11.03
N GLY A 753 37.03 -8.86 -10.50
CA GLY A 753 35.85 -9.73 -10.67
C GLY A 753 35.87 -10.99 -9.81
N SER A 754 36.85 -11.14 -8.93
CA SER A 754 36.88 -12.21 -7.93
C SER A 754 36.00 -11.88 -6.72
N THR A 755 35.69 -12.89 -5.92
CA THR A 755 34.92 -12.75 -4.69
C THR A 755 35.84 -12.43 -3.50
N ALA A 756 35.43 -11.51 -2.61
CA ALA A 756 36.10 -11.28 -1.33
C ALA A 756 35.91 -12.44 -0.34
N TRP A 757 35.00 -13.38 -0.64
CA TRP A 757 34.68 -14.56 0.15
C TRP A 757 35.66 -15.73 -0.12
N ASN A 758 35.60 -16.80 0.67
CA ASN A 758 36.41 -18.01 0.44
C ASN A 758 36.28 -18.50 -1.02
N ASP A 759 37.39 -18.92 -1.61
CA ASP A 759 37.57 -19.28 -3.02
C ASP A 759 36.37 -20.06 -3.60
N GLY A 760 35.48 -19.38 -4.32
CA GLY A 760 34.33 -19.94 -5.03
C GLY A 760 32.95 -19.85 -4.36
N VAL A 761 32.82 -19.17 -3.22
CA VAL A 761 31.53 -18.91 -2.56
C VAL A 761 31.08 -17.48 -2.85
N TRP A 762 29.82 -17.29 -3.26
CA TRP A 762 29.22 -15.98 -3.56
C TRP A 762 28.26 -15.58 -2.45
N GLY A 763 28.10 -14.27 -2.26
CA GLY A 763 27.10 -13.71 -1.36
C GLY A 763 25.68 -13.83 -1.93
N ILE A 764 24.69 -13.72 -1.05
CA ILE A 764 23.27 -13.67 -1.45
C ILE A 764 23.03 -12.50 -2.41
N TYR A 765 23.63 -11.34 -2.13
CA TYR A 765 23.47 -10.15 -2.97
C TYR A 765 23.93 -10.41 -4.42
N GLU A 766 25.08 -11.04 -4.63
CA GLU A 766 25.58 -11.33 -5.98
C GLU A 766 24.74 -12.36 -6.73
N SER A 767 23.98 -13.20 -6.03
CA SER A 767 23.09 -14.18 -6.67
C SER A 767 21.96 -13.54 -7.47
N PHE A 768 21.69 -12.25 -7.24
CA PHE A 768 20.69 -11.48 -8.00
C PHE A 768 21.31 -10.55 -9.04
N LEU A 769 22.63 -10.52 -9.21
CA LEU A 769 23.26 -9.59 -10.15
C LEU A 769 23.42 -10.20 -11.54
N GLU A 770 22.79 -9.59 -12.52
CA GLU A 770 22.71 -10.08 -13.90
C GLU A 770 22.99 -9.01 -14.94
N LEU A 771 23.49 -9.43 -16.11
CA LEU A 771 23.59 -8.56 -17.28
C LEU A 771 22.23 -8.33 -17.95
N GLY A 772 22.18 -7.37 -18.89
CA GLY A 772 21.00 -7.08 -19.70
C GLY A 772 20.45 -8.31 -20.46
N ASP A 773 21.27 -9.31 -20.75
CA ASP A 773 20.86 -10.56 -21.40
C ASP A 773 20.38 -11.67 -20.42
N GLY A 774 20.39 -11.41 -19.12
CA GLY A 774 20.00 -12.36 -18.07
C GLY A 774 21.14 -13.24 -17.57
N THR A 775 22.38 -13.03 -18.02
CA THR A 775 23.53 -13.79 -17.51
C THR A 775 23.87 -13.35 -16.09
N ASN A 776 23.75 -14.27 -15.13
CA ASN A 776 24.11 -14.04 -13.74
C ASN A 776 25.63 -13.96 -13.53
N LEU A 777 26.10 -12.98 -12.75
CA LEU A 777 27.53 -12.78 -12.45
C LEU A 777 28.18 -14.02 -11.84
N THR A 778 27.47 -14.71 -10.94
CA THR A 778 28.00 -15.88 -10.22
C THR A 778 28.21 -17.09 -11.13
N GLU A 779 27.53 -17.12 -12.28
CA GLU A 779 27.60 -18.19 -13.29
C GLU A 779 28.64 -17.91 -14.40
N MET A 780 29.27 -16.73 -14.42
CA MET A 780 30.25 -16.37 -15.44
C MET A 780 31.51 -17.24 -15.36
N ALA A 781 32.09 -17.53 -16.53
CA ALA A 781 33.17 -18.51 -16.67
C ALA A 781 34.53 -18.01 -16.14
N SER A 782 34.72 -16.69 -15.97
CA SER A 782 35.97 -16.12 -15.48
C SER A 782 35.79 -14.80 -14.72
N ASP A 783 36.74 -14.52 -13.80
CA ASP A 783 36.78 -13.25 -13.06
C ASP A 783 36.93 -12.04 -14.01
N ALA A 784 37.66 -12.22 -15.11
CA ALA A 784 37.84 -11.15 -16.10
C ALA A 784 36.52 -10.75 -16.81
N GLU A 785 35.58 -11.69 -17.00
CA GLU A 785 34.25 -11.38 -17.54
C GLU A 785 33.41 -10.62 -16.52
N ARG A 786 33.44 -11.04 -15.25
CA ARG A 786 32.78 -10.31 -14.16
C ARG A 786 33.36 -8.91 -13.97
N ALA A 787 34.68 -8.75 -14.01
CA ALA A 787 35.36 -7.47 -13.92
C ALA A 787 34.92 -6.49 -15.03
N ALA A 788 34.60 -7.01 -16.22
CA ALA A 788 34.05 -6.21 -17.30
C ALA A 788 32.57 -5.87 -17.08
N ALA A 789 31.79 -6.78 -16.50
CA ALA A 789 30.38 -6.59 -16.19
C ALA A 789 30.14 -5.50 -15.13
N ILE A 790 30.94 -5.47 -14.07
CA ILE A 790 30.80 -4.49 -12.96
C ILE A 790 31.20 -3.05 -13.32
N ILE A 791 31.67 -2.81 -14.53
CA ILE A 791 31.96 -1.48 -15.09
C ILE A 791 31.26 -1.24 -16.43
N SER A 792 30.24 -2.04 -16.73
CA SER A 792 29.60 -2.06 -18.06
C SER A 792 28.50 -1.01 -18.24
N GLY A 793 27.90 -0.52 -17.14
CA GLY A 793 26.62 0.20 -17.17
C GLY A 793 25.40 -0.65 -17.56
N ASP A 794 25.58 -1.97 -17.71
CA ASP A 794 24.57 -2.95 -18.14
C ASP A 794 24.35 -4.03 -17.06
N LEU A 795 24.32 -3.61 -15.80
CA LEU A 795 24.12 -4.49 -14.65
C LEU A 795 22.74 -4.25 -14.03
N PHE A 796 22.05 -5.35 -13.66
CA PHE A 796 20.69 -5.33 -13.15
C PHE A 796 20.52 -6.30 -11.97
N TRP A 797 19.49 -6.07 -11.17
CA TRP A 797 18.96 -6.99 -10.18
C TRP A 797 17.91 -7.91 -10.81
N GLY A 798 18.11 -9.23 -10.71
CA GLY A 798 17.29 -10.28 -11.31
C GLY A 798 16.23 -10.88 -10.37
N GLY A 799 16.01 -10.29 -9.19
CA GLY A 799 14.99 -10.77 -8.25
C GLY A 799 13.55 -10.45 -8.69
N GLU A 800 12.62 -11.37 -8.41
CA GLU A 800 11.22 -11.31 -8.86
C GLU A 800 10.46 -10.20 -8.14
N HIS A 801 10.68 -10.02 -6.83
CA HIS A 801 9.94 -9.05 -6.03
C HIS A 801 10.37 -7.62 -6.36
N ALA A 802 11.66 -7.34 -6.46
CA ALA A 802 12.15 -6.03 -6.91
C ALA A 802 11.70 -5.70 -8.35
N THR A 803 11.69 -6.71 -9.24
CA THR A 803 11.23 -6.53 -10.62
C THR A 803 9.73 -6.21 -10.68
N ALA A 804 8.90 -6.92 -9.90
CA ALA A 804 7.47 -6.63 -9.79
C ALA A 804 7.22 -5.22 -9.24
N ALA A 805 7.95 -4.83 -8.18
CA ALA A 805 7.86 -3.51 -7.57
C ALA A 805 8.35 -2.38 -8.50
N ASN A 806 9.24 -2.68 -9.45
CA ASN A 806 9.74 -1.74 -10.46
C ASN A 806 8.97 -1.86 -11.79
N SER A 807 7.64 -2.02 -11.71
CA SER A 807 6.73 -2.10 -12.87
C SER A 807 7.09 -3.19 -13.89
N GLY A 808 7.56 -4.34 -13.41
CA GLY A 808 8.01 -5.46 -14.24
C GLY A 808 9.38 -5.28 -14.88
N ASN A 809 10.09 -4.17 -14.62
CA ASN A 809 11.44 -3.93 -15.10
C ASN A 809 12.47 -4.33 -14.06
N ARG A 810 13.54 -5.04 -14.47
CA ARG A 810 14.67 -5.33 -13.58
C ARG A 810 15.33 -4.03 -13.09
N VAL A 811 15.71 -3.98 -11.80
CA VAL A 811 16.31 -2.79 -11.19
C VAL A 811 17.72 -2.58 -11.75
N ARG A 812 18.06 -1.38 -12.21
CA ARG A 812 19.41 -1.10 -12.73
C ARG A 812 20.38 -0.88 -11.58
N ILE A 813 21.54 -1.54 -11.63
CA ILE A 813 22.59 -1.47 -10.61
C ILE A 813 23.71 -0.54 -11.07
N TYR A 814 24.24 0.26 -10.15
CA TYR A 814 25.30 1.22 -10.42
C TYR A 814 26.63 0.52 -10.75
N ALA A 815 27.01 0.49 -12.02
CA ALA A 815 28.22 -0.15 -12.54
C ALA A 815 29.05 0.82 -13.40
N PRO A 816 29.61 1.89 -12.81
CA PRO A 816 30.32 2.95 -13.52
C PRO A 816 31.68 2.49 -14.09
N ASN A 817 32.20 3.27 -15.05
CA ASN A 817 33.55 3.09 -15.59
C ASN A 817 34.35 4.40 -15.45
N PRO A 818 35.41 4.44 -14.62
CA PRO A 818 36.02 3.30 -13.89
C PRO A 818 35.19 2.85 -12.66
N TYR A 819 35.52 1.67 -12.13
CA TYR A 819 34.97 1.16 -10.87
C TYR A 819 35.26 2.12 -9.71
N GLU A 820 34.23 2.40 -8.91
CA GLU A 820 34.26 3.27 -7.74
C GLU A 820 34.19 2.42 -6.47
N GLN A 821 35.31 2.35 -5.76
CA GLN A 821 35.41 1.54 -4.55
C GLN A 821 34.43 2.03 -3.47
N GLY A 822 33.61 1.12 -2.96
CA GLY A 822 32.57 1.42 -1.97
C GLY A 822 31.21 1.77 -2.58
N SER A 823 31.16 2.09 -3.88
CA SER A 823 29.91 2.50 -4.54
C SER A 823 29.46 1.55 -5.63
N SER A 824 30.37 1.12 -6.51
CA SER A 824 30.03 0.23 -7.61
C SER A 824 29.42 -1.08 -7.10
N VAL A 825 28.34 -1.50 -7.75
CA VAL A 825 27.62 -2.77 -7.54
C VAL A 825 26.79 -2.84 -6.26
N SER A 826 27.10 -2.06 -5.22
CA SER A 826 26.31 -2.03 -3.96
C SER A 826 25.14 -1.04 -3.97
N HIS A 827 24.92 -0.33 -5.08
CA HIS A 827 23.92 0.72 -5.19
C HIS A 827 23.04 0.54 -6.42
N VAL A 828 21.82 1.06 -6.35
CA VAL A 828 20.99 1.24 -7.54
C VAL A 828 21.52 2.40 -8.39
N ASP A 829 21.25 2.37 -9.69
CA ASP A 829 21.81 3.32 -10.64
C ASP A 829 21.43 4.78 -10.34
N GLN A 830 22.44 5.63 -10.16
CA GLN A 830 22.25 7.05 -9.86
C GLN A 830 21.40 7.78 -10.91
N ALA A 831 21.65 7.54 -12.20
CA ALA A 831 20.96 8.26 -13.26
C ALA A 831 19.48 7.88 -13.36
N THR A 832 19.15 6.66 -12.93
CA THR A 832 17.79 6.12 -12.99
C THR A 832 16.98 6.46 -11.74
N TYR A 833 17.59 6.46 -10.55
CA TYR A 833 16.83 6.49 -9.29
C TYR A 833 17.17 7.66 -8.35
N ALA A 834 17.95 8.64 -8.79
CA ALA A 834 18.29 9.83 -7.99
C ALA A 834 17.02 10.55 -7.48
N GLY A 835 16.97 10.79 -6.17
CA GLY A 835 15.87 11.51 -5.52
C GLY A 835 14.66 10.64 -5.16
N VAL A 836 14.65 9.35 -5.51
CA VAL A 836 13.55 8.42 -5.25
C VAL A 836 14.01 7.18 -4.48
N ALA A 837 15.20 6.67 -4.75
CA ALA A 837 15.78 5.52 -4.04
C ALA A 837 16.81 5.96 -3.01
N VAL A 838 16.75 5.38 -1.81
CA VAL A 838 17.70 5.68 -0.74
C VAL A 838 19.08 5.10 -1.04
N MET A 839 19.18 3.95 -1.69
CA MET A 839 20.41 3.20 -2.03
C MET A 839 21.09 3.67 -3.33
N THR A 840 21.04 4.97 -3.63
CA THR A 840 21.82 5.60 -4.72
C THR A 840 23.21 6.01 -4.23
N PRO A 841 24.27 5.96 -5.07
CA PRO A 841 25.64 6.21 -4.61
C PRO A 841 25.93 7.67 -4.24
N ALA A 842 25.04 8.61 -4.59
CA ALA A 842 25.15 10.02 -4.24
C ALA A 842 23.78 10.63 -3.92
N MET A 843 23.70 11.36 -2.81
CA MET A 843 22.52 12.12 -2.46
C MET A 843 22.44 13.47 -3.19
N VAL A 844 21.23 14.03 -3.23
CA VAL A 844 20.93 15.38 -3.72
C VAL A 844 20.68 16.30 -2.52
N ASN A 845 21.20 17.53 -2.60
CA ASN A 845 21.05 18.52 -1.53
C ASN A 845 19.58 18.96 -1.37
N GLY A 846 19.08 19.05 -0.14
CA GLY A 846 17.69 19.39 0.15
C GLY A 846 16.65 18.29 -0.12
N VAL A 847 17.09 17.06 -0.40
CA VAL A 847 16.19 15.92 -0.57
C VAL A 847 16.18 15.08 0.71
N ALA A 848 14.98 14.77 1.21
CA ALA A 848 14.73 13.81 2.27
C ALA A 848 14.05 12.56 1.68
N ILE A 849 14.63 11.39 1.93
CA ILE A 849 14.05 10.09 1.59
C ILE A 849 13.98 9.30 2.90
N HIS A 850 12.88 9.46 3.63
CA HIS A 850 12.68 8.88 4.97
C HIS A 850 12.01 7.51 4.95
N VAL A 851 11.83 6.92 3.77
CA VAL A 851 11.27 5.57 3.59
C VAL A 851 11.96 4.92 2.39
N PRO A 852 12.52 3.69 2.51
CA PRO A 852 12.98 2.93 1.36
C PRO A 852 11.84 2.69 0.39
N ASN A 853 12.09 2.81 -0.91
CA ASN A 853 11.01 2.68 -1.89
C ASN A 853 10.62 1.20 -2.14
N ALA A 854 9.53 0.98 -2.88
CA ALA A 854 8.99 -0.36 -3.12
C ALA A 854 10.00 -1.31 -3.80
N LEU A 855 10.87 -0.82 -4.69
CA LEU A 855 11.86 -1.68 -5.34
C LEU A 855 12.98 -2.08 -4.38
N GLU A 856 13.37 -1.21 -3.45
CA GLU A 856 14.38 -1.51 -2.43
C GLU A 856 13.82 -2.53 -1.42
N LEU A 857 12.58 -2.36 -0.98
CA LEU A 857 11.88 -3.35 -0.18
C LEU A 857 11.69 -4.68 -0.95
N GLY A 858 11.47 -4.61 -2.26
CA GLY A 858 11.46 -5.79 -3.14
C GLY A 858 12.81 -6.50 -3.17
N MET A 859 13.93 -5.76 -3.23
CA MET A 859 15.28 -6.32 -3.17
C MET A 859 15.55 -6.98 -1.81
N MET A 860 15.05 -6.39 -0.72
CA MET A 860 15.11 -7.01 0.61
C MET A 860 14.37 -8.35 0.65
N LYS A 861 13.15 -8.37 0.10
CA LYS A 861 12.34 -9.59 0.01
C LYS A 861 13.00 -10.67 -0.85
N ASP A 862 13.61 -10.28 -1.96
CA ASP A 862 14.39 -11.20 -2.81
C ASP A 862 15.55 -11.83 -2.03
N MET A 863 16.26 -11.05 -1.21
CA MET A 863 17.36 -11.57 -0.36
C MET A 863 16.88 -12.47 0.80
N GLY A 864 15.60 -12.43 1.13
CA GLY A 864 14.97 -13.28 2.14
C GLY A 864 14.55 -12.56 3.42
N TRP A 865 14.44 -11.23 3.41
CA TRP A 865 13.77 -10.48 4.47
C TRP A 865 12.23 -10.61 4.36
N THR A 866 11.56 -10.57 5.50
CA THR A 866 10.10 -10.44 5.55
C THR A 866 9.74 -8.95 5.73
N ILE A 867 8.79 -8.45 4.94
CA ILE A 867 8.38 -7.03 4.91
C ILE A 867 6.91 -6.87 5.32
N THR A 868 6.56 -5.75 5.95
CA THR A 868 5.19 -5.44 6.41
C THR A 868 4.23 -5.22 5.23
N ALA A 869 2.94 -5.57 5.40
CA ALA A 869 1.94 -5.60 4.32
C ALA A 869 1.47 -4.22 3.80
N GLY A 870 2.09 -3.12 4.22
CA GLY A 870 1.68 -1.74 3.89
C GLY A 870 2.74 -0.84 3.22
N GLY A 871 3.88 -1.38 2.78
CA GLY A 871 5.00 -0.61 2.23
C GLY A 871 4.75 -0.05 0.82
N GLY A 872 3.87 0.93 0.68
CA GLY A 872 3.57 1.54 -0.63
C GLY A 872 2.56 2.69 -0.63
N SER A 873 2.53 3.57 0.37
CA SER A 873 1.91 4.91 0.22
C SER A 873 2.35 5.88 1.33
N SER A 874 2.30 7.18 1.01
CA SER A 874 2.93 8.31 1.69
C SER A 874 2.26 8.81 2.99
N SER A 875 3.10 9.20 3.95
CA SER A 875 2.94 10.27 4.95
C SER A 875 1.65 10.30 5.79
N SER A 876 1.67 9.70 6.97
CA SER A 876 0.79 10.10 8.07
C SER A 876 1.45 11.18 8.94
N SER A 877 0.87 12.37 8.91
CA SER A 877 1.22 13.48 9.80
C SER A 877 0.90 13.16 11.27
N GLY A 878 1.92 13.20 12.12
CA GLY A 878 1.95 13.70 13.50
C GLY A 878 0.84 13.32 14.50
N GLY A 879 1.21 12.51 15.50
CA GLY A 879 0.50 12.38 16.77
C GLY A 879 1.36 11.71 17.86
N GLN A 880 1.77 12.48 18.87
CA GLN A 880 2.67 12.07 19.96
C GLN A 880 2.09 10.98 20.89
N GLY A 881 2.93 9.98 21.24
CA GLY A 881 3.40 9.83 22.62
C GLY A 881 3.33 8.46 23.31
N GLY A 882 4.52 7.91 23.61
CA GLY A 882 4.89 7.18 24.84
C GLY A 882 5.05 5.65 24.70
N ASN A 883 6.04 4.96 25.28
CA ASN A 883 6.98 5.29 26.35
C ASN A 883 7.91 4.07 26.64
N SER A 884 9.21 4.25 26.93
CA SER A 884 10.11 3.49 27.85
C SER A 884 11.57 3.62 27.35
N ALA A 885 12.65 3.92 28.09
CA ALA A 885 12.98 3.77 29.51
C ALA A 885 14.06 4.79 29.96
N THR A 886 14.05 5.21 31.23
CA THR A 886 15.15 4.91 32.20
C THR A 886 14.93 5.54 33.58
N ALA A 887 15.45 4.84 34.58
CA ALA A 887 15.21 4.98 36.00
C ALA A 887 16.00 6.10 36.70
N GLY A 888 15.44 6.64 37.80
CA GLY A 888 16.20 6.84 39.04
C GLY A 888 16.41 8.27 39.58
N SER A 889 15.54 8.65 40.52
CA SER A 889 15.90 9.09 41.89
C SER A 889 16.12 10.59 42.25
N PHE A 890 15.24 11.05 43.17
CA PHE A 890 15.32 12.05 44.25
C PHE A 890 15.15 13.59 44.01
N HIS A 891 13.97 14.05 44.49
CA HIS A 891 13.67 15.17 45.42
C HIS A 891 14.09 16.61 45.09
N GLY A 892 13.07 17.48 45.03
CA GLY A 892 13.16 18.90 45.39
C GLY A 892 11.94 19.70 44.95
N ASP A 893 11.11 20.07 45.92
CA ASP A 893 10.06 21.11 45.93
C ASP A 893 9.85 21.94 44.66
N ASP A 894 8.58 22.01 44.21
CA ASP A 894 8.00 23.33 43.92
C ASP A 894 6.51 23.37 44.28
N GLY A 895 6.23 24.21 45.26
CA GLY A 895 4.91 24.55 45.70
C GLY A 895 4.29 25.62 44.82
N GLY A 896 3.06 25.35 44.38
CA GLY A 896 1.96 26.30 44.39
C GLY A 896 1.98 27.44 43.37
N HIS A 897 1.05 27.36 42.42
CA HIS A 897 -0.01 28.35 42.32
C HIS A 897 -1.29 27.72 41.74
N ALA A 898 -2.38 27.84 42.49
CA ALA A 898 -3.71 27.41 42.11
C ALA A 898 -4.61 28.59 41.75
N MET A 899 -5.66 28.25 41.00
CA MET A 899 -6.90 28.96 40.66
C MET A 899 -6.79 29.88 39.43
N ASN A 900 -7.72 29.83 38.45
CA ASN A 900 -9.16 29.66 38.63
C ASN A 900 -9.85 29.33 37.28
N ALA A 901 -10.75 28.34 37.23
CA ALA A 901 -11.80 28.26 36.22
C ALA A 901 -13.04 27.64 36.86
N SER A 902 -14.13 28.41 36.89
CA SER A 902 -15.43 28.05 37.46
C SER A 902 -16.51 28.32 36.41
N GLY A 903 -17.36 27.32 36.14
CA GLY A 903 -18.64 27.53 35.45
C GLY A 903 -19.14 26.32 34.68
N PHE A 904 -19.90 25.45 35.37
CA PHE A 904 -21.16 24.76 34.99
C PHE A 904 -21.60 24.80 33.50
N ASP A 905 -22.22 23.80 32.88
CA ASP A 905 -23.00 22.63 33.34
C ASP A 905 -23.25 21.67 32.15
N ASP A 906 -23.82 20.54 32.52
CA ASP A 906 -23.85 19.19 31.93
C ASP A 906 -24.97 18.89 30.88
N VAL A 907 -24.82 17.73 30.22
CA VAL A 907 -25.76 16.82 29.53
C VAL A 907 -26.36 17.17 28.14
N GLN A 908 -25.96 16.40 27.11
CA GLN A 908 -26.82 16.00 25.99
C GLN A 908 -26.99 14.47 25.96
N SER A 909 -28.21 14.02 26.24
CA SER A 909 -28.78 12.76 25.78
C SER A 909 -30.28 12.97 25.60
N ASP A 910 -30.81 12.76 24.39
CA ASP A 910 -32.06 12.01 24.16
C ASP A 910 -32.48 12.05 22.68
N LEU A 911 -32.30 10.87 22.08
CA LEU A 911 -33.18 10.16 21.15
C LEU A 911 -34.63 10.69 21.06
N VAL A 912 -35.07 11.11 19.87
CA VAL A 912 -36.50 11.15 19.51
C VAL A 912 -36.72 10.68 18.07
N ILE A 913 -37.34 9.51 17.97
CA ILE A 913 -38.04 8.96 16.80
C ILE A 913 -39.27 9.83 16.52
N LEU A 914 -39.42 10.34 15.30
CA LEU A 914 -40.72 10.81 14.77
C LEU A 914 -40.89 10.34 13.32
N GLY A 915 -42.00 9.66 13.08
CA GLY A 915 -42.29 8.89 11.87
C GLY A 915 -42.85 9.68 10.69
N ASP A 916 -43.01 8.92 9.61
CA ASP A 916 -43.67 9.23 8.35
C ASP A 916 -44.82 10.25 8.43
N ARG A 917 -44.65 11.37 7.71
CA ARG A 917 -45.50 11.80 6.59
C ARG A 917 -45.07 13.18 6.06
N ASP A 918 -45.07 13.27 4.72
CA ASP A 918 -45.05 14.49 3.88
C ASP A 918 -43.72 15.26 3.71
N LEU A 919 -42.88 14.80 2.79
CA LEU A 919 -41.99 15.68 2.00
C LEU A 919 -42.08 15.34 0.50
N ARG A 920 -43.09 15.91 -0.15
CA ARG A 920 -43.07 16.21 -1.59
C ARG A 920 -42.98 17.73 -1.75
N SER A 921 -42.16 18.15 -2.71
CA SER A 921 -41.99 19.50 -3.29
C SER A 921 -41.11 20.51 -2.54
N ILE A 922 -39.83 20.53 -2.90
CA ILE A 922 -39.01 21.75 -2.98
C ILE A 922 -38.25 21.69 -4.32
N TRP A 923 -38.99 21.90 -5.41
CA TRP A 923 -38.47 22.40 -6.69
C TRP A 923 -39.49 23.46 -7.07
N ASP A 924 -39.19 24.71 -6.71
CA ASP A 924 -39.76 25.96 -7.26
C ASP A 924 -39.23 27.13 -6.41
N ASP A 925 -37.99 27.55 -6.67
CA ASP A 925 -37.60 28.95 -6.44
C ASP A 925 -36.74 29.44 -7.61
N GLU A 926 -37.41 30.16 -8.53
CA GLU A 926 -36.85 30.73 -9.77
C GLU A 926 -36.11 32.08 -9.56
N THR A 927 -35.58 32.38 -8.37
CA THR A 927 -35.06 33.74 -8.10
C THR A 927 -33.58 34.00 -8.39
N ILE A 928 -32.82 33.06 -8.97
CA ILE A 928 -31.40 33.31 -9.28
C ILE A 928 -31.02 32.82 -10.69
N LEU A 929 -31.41 33.57 -11.73
CA LEU A 929 -30.85 33.41 -13.09
C LEU A 929 -30.57 34.74 -13.82
N HIS A 930 -29.27 34.91 -14.15
CA HIS A 930 -28.66 35.43 -15.40
C HIS A 930 -28.61 36.94 -15.75
N PRO A 931 -27.62 37.43 -16.57
CA PRO A 931 -27.31 37.01 -17.96
C PRO A 931 -25.77 36.82 -18.21
N VAL A 932 -25.23 36.05 -19.16
CA VAL A 932 -25.36 35.91 -20.62
C VAL A 932 -24.78 34.51 -20.94
N PHE A 933 -25.38 33.63 -21.73
CA PHE A 933 -25.18 33.53 -23.18
C PHE A 933 -26.36 32.81 -23.84
N LYS A 934 -26.72 33.32 -25.01
CA LYS A 934 -27.80 32.85 -25.87
C LYS A 934 -27.17 32.44 -27.20
N ASP A 935 -27.78 31.45 -27.82
CA ASP A 935 -27.42 30.76 -29.08
C ASP A 935 -26.63 29.48 -28.78
N LEU A 936 -27.29 28.33 -28.65
CA LEU A 936 -27.70 27.53 -29.80
C LEU A 936 -29.09 26.87 -29.65
N ASN A 937 -29.74 26.72 -30.82
CA ASN A 937 -31.12 26.29 -31.07
C ASN A 937 -31.29 24.75 -30.98
N PRO A 938 -32.47 24.24 -30.57
CA PRO A 938 -32.72 22.87 -30.16
C PRO A 938 -33.30 22.03 -31.30
N ALA A 939 -32.59 20.97 -31.71
CA ALA A 939 -33.13 19.89 -32.52
C ALA A 939 -32.16 18.69 -32.59
N SER A 940 -32.04 17.91 -31.51
CA SER A 940 -31.81 16.45 -31.55
C SER A 940 -31.37 15.86 -30.20
N MET A 941 -32.22 15.87 -29.18
CA MET A 941 -32.13 14.88 -28.09
C MET A 941 -33.52 14.38 -27.75
N LEU A 942 -33.87 13.24 -28.36
CA LEU A 942 -34.99 12.37 -28.01
C LEU A 942 -34.79 11.01 -28.70
N ALA A 943 -34.03 10.16 -28.01
CA ALA A 943 -33.94 8.70 -28.06
C ALA A 943 -32.71 8.41 -27.19
N THR A 944 -32.81 7.83 -26.00
CA THR A 944 -33.27 6.45 -25.80
C THR A 944 -33.58 6.22 -24.31
N GLU A 945 -34.80 5.75 -24.03
CA GLU A 945 -35.10 4.82 -22.94
C GLU A 945 -35.87 3.67 -23.59
N THR A 946 -35.21 2.51 -23.70
CA THR A 946 -35.73 1.13 -23.58
C THR A 946 -34.55 0.21 -23.55
#